data_AF-A0A1Y1YP15-F1
#
_entry.id   AF-A0A1Y1YP15-F1
#
_cell.length_a   1.000
_cell.length_b   1.000
_cell.length_c   1.000
_cell.angle_alpha   90.00
_cell.angle_beta   90.00
_cell.angle_gamma   90.00
#
_symmetry.space_group_name_H-M   'P 1'
#
loop_
_entity.id
_entity.type
_entity.pdbx_description
1 polymer ?
#
loop_
_entity_poly.entity_id
_entity_poly.type
_entity_poly.pdbx_seq_one_letter_code
_entity_poly.pdbx_strand_id
1 'polypeptide(L)'
;MIAKARMDAFVSEAPEPQGIDSVGGAPPTLPPKPALPQKWANNNFGHYNSAESNAPFEPSDVAPPIQQYTNTTDSDSNSDDAGPVTQQPLFPDQTYANRRAPELPDQAVRLQHKNAPKRFSIAGNFVITGHVAVKAWNMTTKESFPVCHEDGRVSAICPCPSADAYEGKLFWCGLLDGTLIEINTETLKVTNRISSAHNSPVNHILRYRFQLWTIDDNGGVRIWLPDANKELSLFRKLEPVYIAKKQPVAIVVRNELWTAKDKNINIYEYRESQTGISLEQIAALDVGIDIGTVNCVTKNRDGTLVYTGHLDGKVMIWDTTSHSCVRVVPVSNYRICSLLCVRERYLWAGFATGRIYIYDMSYDHWIVVKNWEAHHSSPVNQLKLNTTSVFVHEEVQIASFSEDGAVKIWDGMLTSDWKEKEMLQRDAEFCRFRDIKVLICSWNIDARKPHKFEHENLRALEAWLSTVKDPDIIVVGFQETVDLESKKVTAKSILKFKNKKNSEEQWTHRYKQWQEKLTEAIARAGHDSQYSLEECQNLIGLFSCVFVKTSEKSKIRKINAGKVKTGFGGLHGNKGAIAIRLLYEDSSLCFVNCHLAAGQSHVLQRNNDVATILQSSMFEAVNEDKFVFVKGGNGTLITDHGYCFWSGDLNYRIDLPRDQVIKLIAEKKWDALYEYDQLHREQSENLAFMLRSFTEGPIHFAPTYKYDRDTDVYDTSEKQRIPAWCDRVLYRGERIQQHGYRRHELNTSDHRPISAVFTATVKTVIGNEYVQRVWDEVDAAWADYLRRIIHRSKENWLIECGYPREVVKQVLENEPDLHRAALYLHSQFP
;
A
#
# COMPACT_ATOMS: atom_id res chain seq x y z
N MET A 1 30.78 -12.57 41.07
CA MET A 1 31.59 -11.55 41.78
C MET A 1 33.05 -11.74 41.42
N ILE A 2 33.80 -10.64 41.31
CA ILE A 2 35.20 -10.52 40.87
C ILE A 2 35.37 -10.45 39.34
N ALA A 3 35.11 -9.26 38.81
CA ALA A 3 35.98 -8.61 37.82
C ALA A 3 35.61 -7.12 37.79
N LYS A 4 35.91 -6.43 38.91
CA LYS A 4 35.96 -4.98 39.03
C LYS A 4 37.45 -4.60 39.00
N ALA A 5 37.77 -3.49 38.32
CA ALA A 5 39.06 -2.78 38.24
C ALA A 5 39.91 -3.05 36.99
N ARG A 6 39.84 -2.10 36.04
CA ARG A 6 41.01 -1.39 35.47
C ARG A 6 40.52 -0.38 34.41
N MET A 7 40.25 0.85 34.85
CA MET A 7 40.33 2.05 34.02
C MET A 7 40.73 3.19 34.96
N ASP A 8 42.03 3.41 35.05
CA ASP A 8 42.63 4.68 35.47
C ASP A 8 44.03 4.76 34.86
N ALA A 9 44.44 5.99 34.56
CA ALA A 9 45.70 6.46 34.00
C ALA A 9 45.80 6.47 32.46
N PHE A 10 45.49 7.62 31.86
CA PHE A 10 46.50 8.44 31.18
C PHE A 10 46.00 9.90 31.08
N VAL A 11 46.71 10.81 31.75
CA VAL A 11 46.57 12.27 31.69
C VAL A 11 47.95 12.86 31.42
N SER A 12 48.04 13.71 30.39
CA SER A 12 49.00 14.83 30.14
C SER A 12 48.99 15.06 28.62
N GLU A 13 48.87 16.24 28.01
CA GLU A 13 49.15 17.63 28.36
C GLU A 13 48.59 18.50 27.20
N ALA A 14 47.96 19.64 27.47
CA ALA A 14 48.00 20.88 26.64
C ALA A 14 47.12 22.00 27.28
N PRO A 15 47.44 23.29 27.06
CA PRO A 15 47.35 24.34 28.07
C PRO A 15 46.05 25.18 28.04
N GLU A 16 45.78 25.82 29.18
CA GLU A 16 44.71 26.80 29.40
C GLU A 16 44.83 28.07 28.53
N PRO A 17 43.67 28.72 28.28
CA PRO A 17 43.63 30.15 28.45
C PRO A 17 42.50 30.62 29.40
N GLN A 18 42.94 31.54 30.25
CA GLN A 18 42.26 32.50 31.13
C GLN A 18 40.79 32.84 30.81
N GLY A 19 39.97 32.82 31.86
CA GLY A 19 38.53 33.08 31.80
C GLY A 19 38.12 34.55 31.81
N ILE A 20 36.87 34.79 31.39
CA ILE A 20 36.07 35.97 31.75
C ILE A 20 34.58 35.56 31.80
N ASP A 21 33.99 35.81 32.97
CA ASP A 21 32.61 36.12 33.36
C ASP A 21 31.36 35.40 32.79
N SER A 22 30.61 34.91 33.78
CA SER A 22 29.25 34.42 33.74
C SER A 22 28.20 35.48 33.37
N VAL A 23 27.34 35.16 32.41
CA VAL A 23 25.95 35.68 32.35
C VAL A 23 25.01 34.51 32.08
N GLY A 24 24.04 34.34 32.98
CA GLY A 24 23.12 33.21 32.99
C GLY A 24 22.13 33.19 31.83
N GLY A 25 21.79 31.98 31.40
CA GLY A 25 20.68 31.67 30.52
C GLY A 25 20.49 30.16 30.45
N ALA A 26 19.39 29.66 31.01
CA ALA A 26 19.01 28.25 30.90
C ALA A 26 18.73 27.87 29.43
N PRO A 27 19.08 26.65 28.98
CA PRO A 27 18.70 26.19 27.65
C PRO A 27 17.17 26.00 27.56
N PRO A 28 16.52 26.31 26.43
CA PRO A 28 15.08 26.21 26.28
C PRO A 28 14.62 24.75 26.34
N THR A 29 13.66 24.48 27.21
CA THR A 29 12.91 23.23 27.29
C THR A 29 12.14 22.98 26.00
N LEU A 30 12.32 21.79 25.42
CA LEU A 30 11.52 21.29 24.30
C LEU A 30 10.02 21.30 24.65
N PRO A 31 9.12 21.71 23.73
CA PRO A 31 7.69 21.68 23.99
C PRO A 31 7.19 20.22 24.08
N PRO A 32 6.17 19.94 24.93
CA PRO A 32 5.61 18.59 25.05
C PRO A 32 4.89 18.19 23.75
N LYS A 33 4.98 16.89 23.42
CA LYS A 33 4.27 16.28 22.28
C LYS A 33 2.76 16.57 22.36
N PRO A 34 2.09 16.92 21.25
CA PRO A 34 0.64 17.10 21.25
C PRO A 34 -0.06 15.76 21.53
N ALA A 35 -1.01 15.80 22.47
CA ALA A 35 -1.89 14.67 22.78
C ALA A 35 -2.92 14.47 21.65
N LEU A 36 -3.20 13.21 21.33
CA LEU A 36 -4.28 12.83 20.41
C LEU A 36 -5.65 13.26 20.98
N PRO A 37 -6.59 13.75 20.14
CA PRO A 37 -7.89 14.21 20.62
C PRO A 37 -8.75 13.05 21.14
N GLN A 38 -9.11 13.12 22.43
CA GLN A 38 -10.16 12.31 23.06
C GLN A 38 -11.54 12.82 22.60
N LYS A 39 -12.15 12.21 21.57
CA LYS A 39 -13.60 12.31 21.34
C LYS A 39 -14.16 11.08 20.61
N TRP A 40 -14.16 9.91 21.24
CA TRP A 40 -15.07 8.81 20.87
C TRP A 40 -15.40 7.97 22.11
N ALA A 41 -16.18 8.55 23.02
CA ALA A 41 -16.88 7.80 24.05
C ALA A 41 -18.35 8.20 23.98
N ASN A 42 -19.20 7.18 23.93
CA ASN A 42 -20.67 7.19 23.89
C ASN A 42 -21.27 7.18 22.49
N ASN A 43 -21.70 5.99 22.06
CA ASN A 43 -23.04 5.82 21.52
C ASN A 43 -23.52 4.37 21.77
N ASN A 44 -24.46 4.26 22.71
CA ASN A 44 -25.34 3.10 22.89
C ASN A 44 -26.26 3.00 21.67
N PHE A 45 -26.31 1.84 21.02
CA PHE A 45 -27.41 1.52 20.12
C PHE A 45 -28.13 0.26 20.61
N GLY A 46 -29.42 0.46 20.90
CA GLY A 46 -30.32 -0.51 21.47
C GLY A 46 -30.89 -1.49 20.45
N HIS A 47 -31.41 -2.58 21.02
CA HIS A 47 -32.22 -3.61 20.41
C HIS A 47 -33.35 -3.08 19.52
N TYR A 48 -33.54 -3.68 18.34
CA TYR A 48 -34.87 -3.88 17.77
C TYR A 48 -35.00 -5.22 17.05
N ASN A 49 -36.18 -5.81 17.28
CA ASN A 49 -36.60 -7.16 16.97
C ASN A 49 -37.00 -7.38 15.51
N SER A 50 -36.92 -8.66 15.16
CA SER A 50 -37.56 -9.43 14.09
C SER A 50 -38.96 -9.00 13.66
N ALA A 51 -39.25 -9.14 12.36
CA ALA A 51 -40.51 -9.69 11.85
C ALA A 51 -40.33 -10.26 10.43
N GLU A 52 -40.97 -11.41 10.22
CA GLU A 52 -40.94 -12.33 9.08
C GLU A 52 -41.81 -11.87 7.89
N SER A 53 -41.50 -12.33 6.66
CA SER A 53 -42.54 -12.89 5.76
C SER A 53 -41.97 -13.64 4.53
N ASN A 54 -42.35 -14.92 4.46
CA ASN A 54 -42.43 -15.91 3.35
C ASN A 54 -42.99 -15.35 2.02
N ALA A 55 -42.84 -15.88 0.78
CA ALA A 55 -42.20 -16.99 0.03
C ALA A 55 -42.55 -16.71 -1.49
N PRO A 56 -42.35 -17.56 -2.54
CA PRO A 56 -41.58 -18.80 -2.74
C PRO A 56 -40.66 -18.82 -4.02
N PHE A 57 -39.90 -19.93 -4.15
CA PHE A 57 -39.07 -20.41 -5.26
C PHE A 57 -39.82 -20.59 -6.62
N GLU A 58 -39.19 -20.60 -7.81
CA GLU A 58 -38.45 -21.72 -8.43
C GLU A 58 -37.77 -21.35 -9.82
N PRO A 59 -36.99 -22.24 -10.50
CA PRO A 59 -35.65 -21.96 -11.04
C PRO A 59 -35.51 -21.90 -12.58
N SER A 60 -34.36 -21.41 -13.08
CA SER A 60 -33.79 -21.88 -14.36
C SER A 60 -32.31 -21.52 -14.53
N ASP A 61 -31.51 -22.56 -14.79
CA ASP A 61 -30.13 -22.53 -15.28
C ASP A 61 -29.98 -21.77 -16.60
N VAL A 62 -28.95 -20.92 -16.73
CA VAL A 62 -28.03 -20.76 -17.89
C VAL A 62 -26.96 -19.71 -17.49
N ALA A 63 -25.68 -20.05 -17.61
CA ALA A 63 -24.55 -19.15 -17.35
C ALA A 63 -24.45 -18.00 -18.38
N PRO A 64 -24.19 -16.74 -17.99
CA PRO A 64 -23.87 -15.69 -18.95
C PRO A 64 -22.36 -15.36 -19.01
N PRO A 65 -21.86 -14.94 -20.18
CA PRO A 65 -20.45 -14.62 -20.42
C PRO A 65 -20.07 -13.20 -19.94
N ILE A 66 -18.76 -12.98 -19.86
CA ILE A 66 -18.05 -11.72 -19.55
C ILE A 66 -18.67 -10.54 -20.32
N GLN A 67 -19.34 -9.62 -19.63
CA GLN A 67 -19.85 -8.39 -20.23
C GLN A 67 -18.81 -7.25 -20.12
N GLN A 68 -18.27 -6.88 -21.27
CA GLN A 68 -17.71 -5.55 -21.52
C GLN A 68 -18.88 -4.55 -21.55
N TYR A 69 -18.87 -3.56 -20.65
CA TYR A 69 -19.86 -2.49 -20.67
C TYR A 69 -19.59 -1.55 -21.84
N THR A 70 -20.32 -1.73 -22.93
CA THR A 70 -20.48 -0.73 -24.00
C THR A 70 -21.70 0.13 -23.69
N ASN A 71 -21.49 1.38 -23.28
CA ASN A 71 -22.58 2.36 -23.15
C ASN A 71 -22.71 3.17 -24.45
N THR A 72 -23.86 3.04 -25.10
CA THR A 72 -24.33 3.88 -26.21
C THR A 72 -25.19 5.04 -25.68
N THR A 73 -24.80 6.26 -26.06
CA THR A 73 -25.51 7.55 -26.22
C THR A 73 -26.85 7.88 -25.52
N ASP A 74 -26.79 8.99 -24.78
CA ASP A 74 -27.73 10.14 -24.59
C ASP A 74 -29.19 9.94 -24.14
N SER A 75 -29.53 10.49 -22.97
CA SER A 75 -30.40 11.68 -22.84
C SER A 75 -30.59 12.08 -21.37
N ASP A 76 -30.53 13.38 -21.10
CA ASP A 76 -30.89 14.02 -19.83
C ASP A 76 -32.33 13.63 -19.43
N SER A 77 -32.47 12.90 -18.32
CA SER A 77 -33.71 12.88 -17.54
C SER A 77 -33.39 12.65 -16.06
N ASN A 78 -33.74 13.64 -15.25
CA ASN A 78 -33.75 13.55 -13.79
C ASN A 78 -34.78 12.50 -13.36
N SER A 79 -34.34 11.50 -12.60
CA SER A 79 -35.20 10.78 -11.67
C SER A 79 -34.47 10.68 -10.34
N ASP A 80 -35.02 11.37 -9.34
CA ASP A 80 -34.62 11.28 -7.95
C ASP A 80 -35.04 9.92 -7.42
N ASP A 81 -34.08 9.02 -7.22
CA ASP A 81 -34.24 7.91 -6.30
C ASP A 81 -32.95 7.80 -5.47
N ALA A 82 -32.96 8.50 -4.34
CA ALA A 82 -31.89 8.45 -3.35
C ALA A 82 -32.00 7.11 -2.60
N GLY A 83 -31.47 6.06 -3.22
CA GLY A 83 -31.21 4.80 -2.53
C GLY A 83 -30.28 5.02 -1.32
N PRO A 84 -30.38 4.18 -0.28
CA PRO A 84 -29.59 4.34 0.93
C PRO A 84 -28.09 4.33 0.59
N VAL A 85 -27.40 5.38 1.03
CA VAL A 85 -25.94 5.51 0.93
C VAL A 85 -25.32 4.35 1.69
N THR A 86 -24.84 3.33 0.97
CA THR A 86 -24.05 2.24 1.54
C THR A 86 -22.75 2.85 2.06
N GLN A 87 -22.53 2.77 3.38
CA GLN A 87 -21.25 3.15 3.99
C GLN A 87 -20.15 2.32 3.33
N GLN A 88 -19.22 2.99 2.66
CA GLN A 88 -18.11 2.32 2.01
C GLN A 88 -17.23 1.59 3.04
N PRO A 89 -16.70 0.41 2.71
CA PRO A 89 -15.82 -0.32 3.61
C PRO A 89 -14.56 0.51 3.93
N LEU A 90 -14.28 0.65 5.22
CA LEU A 90 -13.12 1.34 5.77
C LEU A 90 -11.84 0.50 5.51
N PHE A 91 -11.07 0.84 4.48
CA PHE A 91 -9.81 0.17 4.17
C PHE A 91 -8.64 0.63 5.08
N PRO A 92 -7.61 -0.22 5.29
CA PRO A 92 -6.36 0.14 5.95
C PRO A 92 -5.69 1.38 5.36
N ASP A 93 -5.10 2.21 6.22
CA ASP A 93 -4.42 3.44 5.82
C ASP A 93 -3.16 3.12 4.99
N GLN A 94 -3.12 3.59 3.75
CA GLN A 94 -2.02 3.39 2.80
C GLN A 94 -1.09 4.60 2.69
N THR A 95 -1.34 5.66 3.46
CA THR A 95 -0.67 6.96 3.32
C THR A 95 0.84 6.81 3.33
N TYR A 96 1.40 5.98 4.20
CA TYR A 96 2.84 5.82 4.38
C TYR A 96 3.43 4.52 3.82
N ALA A 97 2.67 3.77 3.02
CA ALA A 97 3.11 2.49 2.49
C ALA A 97 4.34 2.64 1.58
N ASN A 98 5.38 1.85 1.83
CA ASN A 98 6.57 1.76 0.99
C ASN A 98 6.30 0.87 -0.24
N ARG A 99 6.80 1.25 -1.42
CA ARG A 99 6.54 0.53 -2.67
C ARG A 99 7.68 -0.31 -3.23
N ARG A 100 8.90 -0.09 -2.76
CA ARG A 100 10.03 -0.90 -3.20
C ARG A 100 9.81 -2.33 -2.72
N ALA A 101 10.12 -3.35 -3.51
CA ALA A 101 10.04 -4.72 -3.03
C ALA A 101 11.01 -4.94 -1.84
N PRO A 102 10.64 -5.74 -0.82
CA PRO A 102 11.57 -6.14 0.24
C PRO A 102 12.49 -7.24 -0.30
N GLU A 103 13.46 -6.86 -1.11
CA GLU A 103 14.44 -7.80 -1.67
C GLU A 103 15.55 -8.09 -0.66
N LEU A 104 16.03 -9.34 -0.66
CA LEU A 104 17.23 -9.73 0.08
C LEU A 104 18.45 -9.15 -0.64
N PRO A 105 19.36 -8.43 0.04
CA PRO A 105 20.47 -7.68 -0.58
C PRO A 105 21.33 -8.51 -1.55
N ASP A 106 21.54 -9.80 -1.28
CA ASP A 106 22.45 -10.67 -2.04
C ASP A 106 21.75 -11.85 -2.75
N GLN A 107 20.42 -11.96 -2.65
CA GLN A 107 19.68 -13.18 -3.03
C GLN A 107 18.37 -12.90 -3.79
N ALA A 108 18.43 -12.12 -4.87
CA ALA A 108 17.34 -12.08 -5.84
C ALA A 108 17.19 -13.46 -6.52
N VAL A 109 16.42 -14.35 -5.91
CA VAL A 109 16.12 -15.69 -6.43
C VAL A 109 14.79 -15.60 -7.15
N ARG A 110 14.84 -15.59 -8.49
CA ARG A 110 13.67 -15.71 -9.36
C ARG A 110 13.72 -17.05 -10.06
N LEU A 111 12.85 -17.96 -9.64
CA LEU A 111 12.78 -19.30 -10.21
C LEU A 111 11.61 -19.34 -11.18
N GLN A 112 11.87 -19.58 -12.46
CA GLN A 112 10.82 -19.73 -13.47
C GLN A 112 10.74 -21.18 -13.92
N HIS A 113 9.60 -21.80 -13.70
CA HIS A 113 9.37 -23.17 -14.17
C HIS A 113 8.66 -23.15 -15.54
N LYS A 114 9.21 -23.86 -16.54
CA LYS A 114 8.70 -23.86 -17.94
C LYS A 114 7.29 -24.46 -18.09
N ASN A 115 6.96 -25.46 -17.27
CA ASN A 115 5.64 -26.10 -17.25
C ASN A 115 4.92 -25.66 -15.97
N ALA A 116 3.92 -24.79 -16.01
CA ALA A 116 3.28 -24.17 -14.83
C ALA A 116 3.09 -25.15 -13.64
N PRO A 117 4.00 -25.17 -12.64
CA PRO A 117 3.83 -25.97 -11.44
C PRO A 117 2.60 -25.44 -10.70
N LYS A 118 2.01 -26.27 -9.84
CA LYS A 118 0.82 -25.87 -9.07
C LYS A 118 1.08 -25.75 -7.59
N ARG A 119 2.20 -26.30 -7.12
CA ARG A 119 2.56 -26.38 -5.71
C ARG A 119 4.03 -26.08 -5.53
N PHE A 120 4.35 -25.42 -4.43
CA PHE A 120 5.72 -25.27 -3.98
C PHE A 120 5.84 -25.38 -2.46
N SER A 121 7.05 -25.65 -2.00
CA SER A 121 7.42 -25.55 -0.59
C SER A 121 8.86 -25.07 -0.47
N ILE A 122 9.22 -24.53 0.69
CA ILE A 122 10.55 -23.99 1.00
C ILE A 122 10.96 -24.43 2.40
N ALA A 123 12.19 -24.89 2.55
CA ALA A 123 12.87 -25.12 3.83
C ALA A 123 14.37 -25.25 3.60
N GLY A 124 15.16 -24.84 4.59
CA GLY A 124 16.62 -24.85 4.47
C GLY A 124 17.07 -24.01 3.28
N ASN A 125 17.97 -24.59 2.48
CA ASN A 125 18.50 -23.97 1.26
C ASN A 125 17.73 -24.38 -0.01
N PHE A 126 16.58 -25.06 0.12
CA PHE A 126 15.87 -25.64 -1.02
C PHE A 126 14.44 -25.12 -1.16
N VAL A 127 14.06 -24.87 -2.41
CA VAL A 127 12.67 -24.75 -2.85
C VAL A 127 12.32 -25.99 -3.66
N ILE A 128 11.20 -26.63 -3.35
CA ILE A 128 10.65 -27.71 -4.17
C ILE A 128 9.43 -27.18 -4.90
N THR A 129 9.40 -27.32 -6.22
CA THR A 129 8.21 -27.01 -7.05
C THR A 129 7.72 -28.29 -7.72
N GLY A 130 6.40 -28.50 -7.78
CA GLY A 130 5.83 -29.72 -8.36
C GLY A 130 4.49 -29.52 -9.06
N HIS A 131 4.31 -30.29 -10.14
CA HIS A 131 3.01 -30.71 -10.70
C HIS A 131 3.23 -31.97 -11.55
N VAL A 132 3.44 -31.85 -12.87
CA VAL A 132 3.86 -32.98 -13.73
C VAL A 132 5.33 -33.30 -13.53
N ALA A 133 6.19 -32.28 -13.45
CA ALA A 133 7.59 -32.43 -13.11
C ALA A 133 7.82 -31.91 -11.69
N VAL A 134 8.73 -32.55 -10.96
CA VAL A 134 9.22 -32.06 -9.68
C VAL A 134 10.64 -31.54 -9.86
N LYS A 135 10.91 -30.36 -9.31
CA LYS A 135 12.24 -29.75 -9.30
C LYS A 135 12.62 -29.32 -7.90
N ALA A 136 13.87 -29.60 -7.55
CA ALA A 136 14.53 -29.03 -6.40
C ALA A 136 15.41 -27.86 -6.86
N TRP A 137 15.24 -26.71 -6.23
CA TRP A 137 15.99 -25.50 -6.51
C TRP A 137 16.86 -25.19 -5.31
N ASN A 138 18.18 -25.15 -5.51
CA ASN A 138 19.11 -24.74 -4.48
C ASN A 138 19.21 -23.21 -4.48
N MET A 139 18.80 -22.56 -3.40
CA MET A 139 18.76 -21.11 -3.30
C MET A 139 20.16 -20.48 -3.23
N THR A 140 21.15 -21.22 -2.71
CA THR A 140 22.54 -20.79 -2.61
C THR A 140 23.23 -20.82 -3.97
N THR A 141 23.13 -21.94 -4.70
CA THR A 141 23.78 -22.09 -6.03
C THR A 141 22.93 -21.50 -7.15
N LYS A 142 21.64 -21.25 -6.90
CA LYS A 142 20.63 -20.83 -7.89
C LYS A 142 20.39 -21.84 -9.02
N GLU A 143 20.79 -23.09 -8.80
CA GLU A 143 20.61 -24.18 -9.74
C GLU A 143 19.30 -24.95 -9.49
N SER A 144 18.78 -25.57 -10.55
CA SER A 144 17.59 -26.41 -10.51
C SER A 144 17.91 -27.82 -10.94
N PHE A 145 17.45 -28.79 -10.18
CA PHE A 145 17.64 -30.20 -10.46
C PHE A 145 16.29 -30.89 -10.62
N PRO A 146 16.07 -31.66 -11.69
CA PRO A 146 14.90 -32.52 -11.78
C PRO A 146 14.99 -33.59 -10.69
N VAL A 147 13.90 -33.80 -9.96
CA VAL A 147 13.79 -34.98 -9.10
C VAL A 147 13.20 -36.09 -9.94
N CYS A 148 13.92 -37.21 -10.04
CA CYS A 148 13.41 -38.37 -10.77
C CYS A 148 12.27 -38.99 -9.96
N HIS A 149 11.03 -38.79 -10.40
CA HIS A 149 9.85 -39.45 -9.87
C HIS A 149 9.06 -40.04 -11.06
N GLU A 150 8.80 -41.34 -11.04
CA GLU A 150 8.04 -42.02 -12.11
C GLU A 150 6.53 -41.82 -11.95
N ASP A 151 6.11 -40.97 -11.00
CA ASP A 151 4.84 -41.10 -10.32
C ASP A 151 3.92 -39.90 -10.55
N GLY A 152 2.85 -40.10 -11.31
CA GLY A 152 1.66 -39.25 -11.33
C GLY A 152 1.90 -37.73 -11.38
N ARG A 153 0.92 -36.95 -10.91
CA ARG A 153 1.05 -35.49 -10.74
C ARG A 153 1.03 -35.17 -9.26
N VAL A 154 1.94 -34.29 -8.83
CA VAL A 154 2.01 -33.79 -7.46
C VAL A 154 0.90 -32.75 -7.21
N SER A 155 0.17 -32.93 -6.11
CA SER A 155 -0.94 -32.08 -5.66
C SER A 155 -0.70 -31.42 -4.30
N ALA A 156 0.27 -31.89 -3.51
CA ALA A 156 0.68 -31.27 -2.26
C ALA A 156 2.18 -31.49 -1.98
N ILE A 157 2.84 -30.53 -1.32
CA ILE A 157 4.27 -30.59 -0.96
C ILE A 157 4.45 -29.97 0.43
N CYS A 158 5.18 -30.61 1.32
CA CYS A 158 5.51 -30.08 2.66
C CYS A 158 6.94 -30.50 3.05
N PRO A 159 7.73 -29.62 3.70
CA PRO A 159 9.01 -30.04 4.26
C PRO A 159 8.75 -30.90 5.50
N CYS A 160 9.56 -31.94 5.68
CA CYS A 160 9.48 -32.76 6.88
C CYS A 160 10.13 -32.01 8.05
N PRO A 161 9.45 -31.89 9.20
CA PRO A 161 10.09 -31.39 10.41
C PRO A 161 11.27 -32.27 10.81
N SER A 162 12.31 -31.65 11.37
CA SER A 162 13.52 -32.34 11.85
C SER A 162 13.99 -31.71 13.16
N ALA A 163 14.53 -32.53 14.06
CA ALA A 163 15.02 -32.10 15.37
C ALA A 163 16.45 -31.53 15.34
N ASP A 164 17.13 -31.53 14.19
CA ASP A 164 18.49 -31.01 14.03
C ASP A 164 18.56 -29.49 13.73
N ALA A 165 17.42 -28.77 13.81
CA ALA A 165 17.25 -27.35 13.50
C ALA A 165 17.47 -26.96 12.02
N TYR A 166 17.90 -27.90 11.17
CA TYR A 166 18.25 -27.69 9.77
C TYR A 166 17.31 -28.47 8.85
N GLU A 167 16.02 -28.13 8.91
CA GLU A 167 14.99 -28.67 8.02
C GLU A 167 15.28 -28.37 6.54
N GLY A 168 14.68 -29.15 5.63
CA GLY A 168 14.87 -29.01 4.18
C GLY A 168 15.68 -30.15 3.54
N LYS A 169 16.09 -31.14 4.32
CA LYS A 169 16.66 -32.40 3.81
C LYS A 169 15.62 -33.31 3.17
N LEU A 170 14.44 -33.41 3.77
CA LEU A 170 13.35 -34.27 3.33
C LEU A 170 12.08 -33.46 3.04
N PHE A 171 11.41 -33.76 1.94
CA PHE A 171 10.10 -33.21 1.59
C PHE A 171 9.15 -34.36 1.27
N TRP A 172 7.94 -34.28 1.80
CA TRP A 172 6.86 -35.18 1.41
C TRP A 172 6.02 -34.56 0.31
N CYS A 173 5.70 -35.36 -0.71
CA CYS A 173 4.81 -34.99 -1.79
C CYS A 173 3.62 -35.94 -1.84
N GLY A 174 2.42 -35.37 -2.00
CA GLY A 174 1.19 -36.10 -2.22
C GLY A 174 0.78 -36.04 -3.69
N LEU A 175 0.31 -37.15 -4.23
CA LEU A 175 0.01 -37.33 -5.63
C LEU A 175 -1.51 -37.45 -5.89
N LEU A 176 -1.92 -37.24 -7.14
CA LEU A 176 -3.31 -37.35 -7.57
C LEU A 176 -3.91 -38.77 -7.48
N ASP A 177 -3.08 -39.81 -7.43
CA ASP A 177 -3.55 -41.19 -7.28
C ASP A 177 -3.68 -41.63 -5.81
N GLY A 178 -3.34 -40.76 -4.86
CA GLY A 178 -3.30 -41.08 -3.43
C GLY A 178 -1.95 -41.53 -2.90
N THR A 179 -0.92 -41.61 -3.75
CA THR A 179 0.45 -41.95 -3.35
C THR A 179 1.07 -40.84 -2.49
N LEU A 180 1.86 -41.23 -1.50
CA LEU A 180 2.84 -40.36 -0.83
C LEU A 180 4.26 -40.77 -1.22
N ILE A 181 5.09 -39.79 -1.55
CA ILE A 181 6.53 -39.97 -1.79
C ILE A 181 7.33 -39.04 -0.89
N GLU A 182 8.53 -39.49 -0.52
CA GLU A 182 9.53 -38.70 0.17
C GLU A 182 10.69 -38.40 -0.77
N ILE A 183 11.04 -37.13 -0.87
CA ILE A 183 12.14 -36.62 -1.67
C ILE A 183 13.26 -36.18 -0.74
N ASN A 184 14.45 -36.69 -0.99
CA ASN A 184 15.67 -36.25 -0.32
C ASN A 184 16.42 -35.24 -1.20
N THR A 185 16.65 -34.03 -0.67
CA THR A 185 17.24 -32.92 -1.43
C THR A 185 18.74 -33.02 -1.64
N GLU A 186 19.45 -33.80 -0.82
CA GLU A 186 20.89 -34.05 -0.97
C GLU A 186 21.16 -35.04 -2.11
N THR A 187 20.34 -36.10 -2.19
CA THR A 187 20.46 -37.16 -3.21
C THR A 187 19.65 -36.88 -4.47
N LEU A 188 18.72 -35.93 -4.41
CA LEU A 188 17.78 -35.54 -5.48
C LEU A 188 16.92 -36.70 -5.99
N LYS A 189 16.59 -37.64 -5.10
CA LYS A 189 15.84 -38.86 -5.41
C LYS A 189 14.66 -39.06 -4.47
N VAL A 190 13.68 -39.83 -4.94
CA VAL A 190 12.64 -40.40 -4.08
C VAL A 190 13.28 -41.49 -3.21
N THR A 191 13.25 -41.33 -1.89
CA THR A 191 13.83 -42.28 -0.92
C THR A 191 12.79 -43.27 -0.42
N ASN A 192 11.57 -42.81 -0.17
CA ASN A 192 10.47 -43.63 0.36
C ASN A 192 9.17 -43.38 -0.40
N ARG A 193 8.31 -44.41 -0.45
CA ARG A 193 7.06 -44.40 -1.25
C ARG A 193 5.97 -45.26 -0.62
N ILE A 194 4.73 -44.77 -0.66
CA ILE A 194 3.52 -45.54 -0.34
C ILE A 194 2.41 -45.24 -1.35
N SER A 195 2.19 -46.19 -2.26
CA SER A 195 1.23 -46.06 -3.36
C SER A 195 -0.24 -46.10 -2.93
N SER A 196 -0.54 -46.73 -1.80
CA SER A 196 -1.89 -46.84 -1.22
C SER A 196 -2.05 -46.00 0.04
N ALA A 197 -1.28 -44.92 0.16
CA ALA A 197 -1.33 -44.05 1.33
C ALA A 197 -2.72 -43.43 1.49
N HIS A 198 -3.37 -43.05 0.39
CA HIS A 198 -4.75 -42.60 0.32
C HIS A 198 -5.46 -43.24 -0.87
N ASN A 199 -6.79 -43.20 -0.89
CA ASN A 199 -7.62 -43.78 -1.96
C ASN A 199 -8.08 -42.73 -2.99
N SER A 200 -7.55 -41.51 -2.91
CA SER A 200 -8.00 -40.32 -3.64
C SER A 200 -6.86 -39.28 -3.66
N PRO A 201 -6.87 -38.26 -4.55
CA PRO A 201 -5.83 -37.23 -4.57
C PRO A 201 -5.50 -36.64 -3.20
N VAL A 202 -4.22 -36.61 -2.84
CA VAL A 202 -3.74 -35.97 -1.59
C VAL A 202 -3.58 -34.47 -1.83
N ASN A 203 -4.51 -33.65 -1.33
CA ASN A 203 -4.55 -32.22 -1.60
C ASN A 203 -3.89 -31.37 -0.51
N HIS A 204 -3.76 -31.90 0.71
CA HIS A 204 -3.09 -31.21 1.81
C HIS A 204 -2.06 -32.12 2.49
N ILE A 205 -0.91 -31.52 2.79
CA ILE A 205 0.06 -32.02 3.76
C ILE A 205 0.31 -30.85 4.72
N LEU A 206 -0.30 -30.91 5.90
CA LEU A 206 -0.33 -29.83 6.88
C LEU A 206 0.63 -30.15 8.01
N ARG A 207 1.41 -29.16 8.43
CA ARG A 207 2.35 -29.32 9.55
C ARG A 207 1.77 -28.80 10.85
N TYR A 208 1.91 -29.59 11.91
CA TYR A 208 1.72 -29.15 13.28
C TYR A 208 2.90 -29.62 14.14
N ARG A 209 3.77 -28.69 14.54
CA ARG A 209 5.04 -29.00 15.23
C ARG A 209 5.86 -30.04 14.45
N PHE A 210 6.08 -31.22 15.02
CA PHE A 210 6.81 -32.36 14.44
C PHE A 210 5.90 -33.39 13.75
N GLN A 211 4.61 -33.08 13.61
CA GLN A 211 3.62 -33.95 12.97
C GLN A 211 3.29 -33.45 11.56
N LEU A 212 2.94 -34.38 10.68
CA LEU A 212 2.32 -34.09 9.39
C LEU A 212 0.92 -34.70 9.32
N TRP A 213 -0.01 -33.97 8.74
CA TRP A 213 -1.40 -34.39 8.57
C TRP A 213 -1.70 -34.38 7.08
N THR A 214 -2.02 -35.55 6.52
CA THR A 214 -2.33 -35.70 5.09
C THR A 214 -3.82 -35.85 4.88
N ILE A 215 -4.38 -35.11 3.92
CA ILE A 215 -5.83 -35.08 3.66
C ILE A 215 -6.06 -35.34 2.17
N ASP A 216 -6.93 -36.31 1.87
CA ASP A 216 -7.38 -36.62 0.51
C ASP A 216 -8.75 -36.01 0.15
N ASP A 217 -9.08 -36.04 -1.14
CA ASP A 217 -10.34 -35.52 -1.68
C ASP A 217 -11.62 -36.19 -1.13
N ASN A 218 -11.52 -37.41 -0.61
CA ASN A 218 -12.61 -38.12 0.04
C ASN A 218 -12.73 -37.78 1.53
N GLY A 219 -11.94 -36.81 2.01
CA GLY A 219 -11.92 -36.38 3.41
C GLY A 219 -11.14 -37.33 4.32
N GLY A 220 -10.39 -38.30 3.76
CA GLY A 220 -9.54 -39.19 4.56
C GLY A 220 -8.33 -38.45 5.09
N VAL A 221 -8.22 -38.34 6.41
CA VAL A 221 -7.13 -37.71 7.14
C VAL A 221 -6.25 -38.79 7.78
N ARG A 222 -4.93 -38.67 7.61
CA ARG A 222 -3.93 -39.48 8.31
C ARG A 222 -2.96 -38.58 9.06
N ILE A 223 -2.68 -38.94 10.31
CA ILE A 223 -1.85 -38.16 11.22
C ILE A 223 -0.54 -38.91 11.45
N TRP A 224 0.54 -38.35 10.92
CA TRP A 224 1.88 -38.90 10.96
C TRP A 224 2.59 -38.32 12.18
N LEU A 225 2.73 -39.17 13.19
CA LEU A 225 3.42 -38.84 14.44
C LEU A 225 4.90 -39.19 14.33
N PRO A 226 5.78 -38.35 14.88
CA PRO A 226 7.21 -38.64 14.89
C PRO A 226 7.52 -39.82 15.83
N ASP A 227 8.66 -40.47 15.61
CA ASP A 227 9.21 -41.47 16.51
C ASP A 227 9.89 -40.84 17.74
N ALA A 228 10.56 -41.66 18.55
CA ALA A 228 11.28 -41.21 19.75
C ALA A 228 12.44 -40.24 19.42
N ASN A 229 13.00 -40.30 18.21
CA ASN A 229 14.05 -39.41 17.74
C ASN A 229 13.49 -38.14 17.08
N LYS A 230 12.16 -37.94 17.15
CA LYS A 230 11.44 -36.84 16.51
C LYS A 230 11.50 -36.89 14.97
N GLU A 231 11.71 -38.07 14.38
CA GLU A 231 11.73 -38.29 12.94
C GLU A 231 10.40 -38.85 12.44
N LEU A 232 9.97 -38.43 11.25
CA LEU A 232 8.79 -38.97 10.59
C LEU A 232 9.17 -40.08 9.63
N SER A 233 8.32 -41.10 9.55
CA SER A 233 8.50 -42.23 8.64
C SER A 233 7.21 -42.52 7.87
N LEU A 234 7.33 -42.71 6.56
CA LEU A 234 6.22 -43.16 5.75
C LEU A 234 5.82 -44.62 6.10
N PHE A 235 6.73 -45.50 6.56
CA PHE A 235 6.46 -46.94 6.69
C PHE A 235 5.34 -47.33 7.68
N ARG A 236 4.80 -46.39 8.45
CA ARG A 236 3.72 -46.64 9.40
C ARG A 236 2.38 -46.75 8.68
N LYS A 237 1.71 -47.90 8.81
CA LYS A 237 0.32 -48.04 8.37
C LYS A 237 -0.60 -47.32 9.34
N LEU A 238 -1.36 -46.34 8.83
CA LEU A 238 -2.27 -45.51 9.61
C LEU A 238 -3.71 -45.70 9.12
N GLU A 239 -4.61 -45.92 10.07
CA GLU A 239 -6.04 -45.92 9.80
C GLU A 239 -6.52 -44.48 9.55
N PRO A 240 -7.31 -44.23 8.48
CA PRO A 240 -7.82 -42.91 8.20
C PRO A 240 -8.96 -42.55 9.16
N VAL A 241 -8.98 -41.30 9.59
CA VAL A 241 -10.19 -40.65 10.14
C VAL A 241 -10.81 -39.78 9.05
N TYR A 242 -12.09 -39.47 9.15
CA TYR A 242 -12.81 -38.83 8.04
C TYR A 242 -13.40 -37.48 8.43
N ILE A 243 -13.25 -36.52 7.53
CA ILE A 243 -13.91 -35.22 7.55
C ILE A 243 -14.78 -35.05 6.30
N ALA A 244 -15.41 -33.88 6.12
CA ALA A 244 -16.14 -33.57 4.92
C ALA A 244 -15.26 -33.68 3.64
N LYS A 245 -15.84 -34.15 2.53
CA LYS A 245 -15.13 -34.34 1.26
C LYS A 245 -14.73 -33.01 0.62
N LYS A 246 -13.69 -33.03 -0.23
CA LYS A 246 -13.26 -31.93 -1.11
C LYS A 246 -13.10 -30.58 -0.39
N GLN A 247 -12.27 -30.55 0.66
CA GLN A 247 -11.97 -29.31 1.40
C GLN A 247 -10.81 -28.57 0.70
N PRO A 248 -11.05 -27.43 0.02
CA PRO A 248 -9.99 -26.71 -0.70
C PRO A 248 -9.02 -25.95 0.23
N VAL A 249 -9.49 -25.56 1.41
CA VAL A 249 -8.71 -24.79 2.39
C VAL A 249 -8.64 -25.60 3.68
N ALA A 250 -7.45 -25.75 4.24
CA ALA A 250 -7.25 -26.44 5.51
C ALA A 250 -6.01 -25.93 6.25
N ILE A 251 -6.07 -25.90 7.58
CA ILE A 251 -4.93 -25.59 8.47
C ILE A 251 -5.10 -26.29 9.82
N VAL A 252 -3.98 -26.72 10.41
CA VAL A 252 -3.95 -27.25 11.78
C VAL A 252 -3.53 -26.16 12.76
N VAL A 253 -4.37 -25.93 13.76
CA VAL A 253 -4.21 -24.90 14.78
C VAL A 253 -4.39 -25.57 16.14
N ARG A 254 -3.31 -25.66 16.93
CA ARG A 254 -3.31 -26.40 18.20
C ARG A 254 -3.75 -27.85 17.98
N ASN A 255 -4.79 -28.32 18.67
CA ASN A 255 -5.42 -29.62 18.51
C ASN A 255 -6.60 -29.62 17.53
N GLU A 256 -6.78 -28.58 16.73
CA GLU A 256 -7.93 -28.43 15.84
C GLU A 256 -7.50 -28.41 14.36
N LEU A 257 -8.30 -29.07 13.52
CA LEU A 257 -8.25 -28.96 12.08
C LEU A 257 -9.36 -28.04 11.59
N TRP A 258 -8.98 -26.89 11.07
CA TRP A 258 -9.89 -25.94 10.44
C TRP A 258 -9.91 -26.20 8.95
N THR A 259 -11.10 -26.42 8.38
CA THR A 259 -11.29 -26.52 6.94
C THR A 259 -12.30 -25.52 6.46
N ALA A 260 -12.19 -25.09 5.21
CA ALA A 260 -13.19 -24.23 4.60
C ALA A 260 -13.50 -24.66 3.18
N LYS A 261 -14.78 -24.58 2.82
CA LYS A 261 -15.30 -24.80 1.48
C LYS A 261 -16.41 -23.78 1.24
N ASP A 262 -16.26 -23.00 0.18
CA ASP A 262 -17.17 -21.91 -0.17
C ASP A 262 -17.27 -20.90 1.00
N LYS A 263 -18.45 -20.74 1.59
CA LYS A 263 -18.72 -19.86 2.73
C LYS A 263 -18.75 -20.59 4.07
N ASN A 264 -18.49 -21.89 4.08
CA ASN A 264 -18.56 -22.72 5.29
C ASN A 264 -17.17 -23.01 5.83
N ILE A 265 -17.00 -22.85 7.13
CA ILE A 265 -15.80 -23.24 7.88
C ILE A 265 -16.19 -24.35 8.84
N ASN A 266 -15.50 -25.48 8.79
CA ASN A 266 -15.70 -26.59 9.72
C ASN A 266 -14.48 -26.73 10.62
N ILE A 267 -14.71 -26.98 11.91
CA ILE A 267 -13.65 -27.16 12.91
C ILE A 267 -13.78 -28.57 13.48
N TYR A 268 -12.69 -29.33 13.38
CA TYR A 268 -12.59 -30.68 13.90
C TYR A 268 -11.56 -30.74 15.01
N GLU A 269 -11.93 -31.23 16.19
CA GLU A 269 -11.01 -31.44 17.30
C GLU A 269 -10.36 -32.81 17.22
N TYR A 270 -9.03 -32.86 17.34
CA TYR A 270 -8.27 -34.10 17.51
C TYR A 270 -8.35 -34.59 18.94
N ARG A 271 -8.80 -35.84 19.06
CA ARG A 271 -8.85 -36.57 20.33
C ARG A 271 -8.14 -37.90 20.19
N GLU A 272 -7.29 -38.17 21.16
CA GLU A 272 -6.61 -39.46 21.29
C GLU A 272 -7.19 -40.19 22.50
N SER A 273 -7.67 -41.40 22.27
CA SER A 273 -8.33 -42.24 23.26
C SER A 273 -7.69 -43.63 23.29
N GLN A 274 -8.01 -44.43 24.32
CA GLN A 274 -7.59 -45.84 24.36
C GLN A 274 -8.09 -46.66 23.16
N THR A 275 -9.17 -46.22 22.51
CA THR A 275 -9.78 -46.86 21.34
C THR A 275 -9.23 -46.37 20.00
N GLY A 276 -8.31 -45.40 20.00
CA GLY A 276 -7.71 -44.83 18.80
C GLY A 276 -7.88 -43.30 18.68
N ILE A 277 -7.57 -42.80 17.49
CA ILE A 277 -7.64 -41.37 17.14
C ILE A 277 -9.01 -41.06 16.52
N SER A 278 -9.59 -39.91 16.88
CA SER A 278 -10.79 -39.36 16.23
C SER A 278 -10.62 -37.87 15.88
N LEU A 279 -11.39 -37.44 14.87
CA LEU A 279 -11.61 -36.03 14.54
C LEU A 279 -13.11 -35.74 14.67
N GLU A 280 -13.49 -35.12 15.77
CA GLU A 280 -14.89 -34.78 16.05
C GLU A 280 -15.18 -33.36 15.55
N GLN A 281 -16.23 -33.20 14.74
CA GLN A 281 -16.64 -31.87 14.31
C GLN A 281 -17.26 -31.11 15.49
N ILE A 282 -16.58 -30.07 15.96
CA ILE A 282 -17.01 -29.26 17.10
C ILE A 282 -17.72 -27.96 16.69
N ALA A 283 -17.50 -27.50 15.46
CA ALA A 283 -18.17 -26.32 14.91
C ALA A 283 -18.38 -26.40 13.39
N ALA A 284 -19.42 -25.71 12.94
CA ALA A 284 -19.72 -25.39 11.54
C ALA A 284 -20.14 -23.93 11.49
N LEU A 285 -19.31 -23.08 10.89
CA LEU A 285 -19.48 -21.63 10.86
C LEU A 285 -19.82 -21.17 9.43
N ASP A 286 -20.76 -20.25 9.31
CA ASP A 286 -21.06 -19.54 8.06
C ASP A 286 -20.44 -18.13 8.12
N VAL A 287 -19.75 -17.72 7.06
CA VAL A 287 -19.10 -16.40 6.98
C VAL A 287 -20.06 -15.25 6.67
N GLY A 288 -21.32 -15.55 6.33
CA GLY A 288 -22.38 -14.59 6.06
C GLY A 288 -22.56 -14.24 4.57
N ILE A 289 -23.68 -13.58 4.29
CA ILE A 289 -24.11 -13.24 2.91
C ILE A 289 -23.22 -12.15 2.31
N ASP A 290 -22.81 -11.16 3.12
CA ASP A 290 -22.05 -9.98 2.68
C ASP A 290 -20.53 -10.20 2.55
N ILE A 291 -20.07 -11.43 2.80
CA ILE A 291 -18.66 -11.82 2.75
C ILE A 291 -18.43 -12.79 1.58
N GLY A 292 -17.32 -12.60 0.85
CA GLY A 292 -16.90 -13.49 -0.23
C GLY A 292 -16.51 -14.89 0.25
N THR A 293 -16.41 -15.83 -0.69
CA THR A 293 -15.92 -17.19 -0.44
C THR A 293 -14.54 -17.19 0.22
N VAL A 294 -14.34 -18.10 1.18
CA VAL A 294 -13.04 -18.34 1.82
C VAL A 294 -12.09 -18.96 0.80
N ASN A 295 -10.92 -18.34 0.60
CA ASN A 295 -9.96 -18.78 -0.40
C ASN A 295 -8.61 -19.20 0.20
N CYS A 296 -8.23 -18.66 1.35
CA CYS A 296 -7.01 -19.03 2.04
C CYS A 296 -7.14 -18.82 3.55
N VAL A 297 -6.25 -19.42 4.32
CA VAL A 297 -6.24 -19.34 5.79
C VAL A 297 -4.81 -19.28 6.31
N THR A 298 -4.60 -18.54 7.39
CA THR A 298 -3.36 -18.53 8.16
C THR A 298 -3.68 -18.38 9.66
N LYS A 299 -2.66 -18.43 10.51
CA LYS A 299 -2.79 -18.26 11.96
C LYS A 299 -1.68 -17.38 12.49
N ASN A 300 -1.91 -16.75 13.63
CA ASN A 300 -0.79 -16.20 14.40
C ASN A 300 0.03 -17.33 15.03
N ARG A 301 1.18 -16.96 15.60
CA ARG A 301 2.21 -17.92 15.99
C ARG A 301 1.76 -18.91 17.07
N ASP A 302 1.07 -18.43 18.11
CA ASP A 302 0.54 -19.26 19.19
C ASP A 302 -0.79 -19.97 18.84
N GLY A 303 -1.34 -19.66 17.67
CA GLY A 303 -2.62 -20.18 17.21
C GLY A 303 -3.79 -19.74 18.08
N THR A 304 -3.70 -18.61 18.78
CA THR A 304 -4.87 -17.98 19.43
C THR A 304 -5.85 -17.38 18.42
N LEU A 305 -5.35 -16.96 17.26
CA LEU A 305 -6.13 -16.34 16.21
C LEU A 305 -5.93 -17.03 14.86
N VAL A 306 -7.04 -17.22 14.15
CA VAL A 306 -7.09 -17.69 12.77
C VAL A 306 -7.56 -16.56 11.86
N TYR A 307 -6.94 -16.43 10.70
CA TYR A 307 -7.25 -15.41 9.70
C TYR A 307 -7.68 -16.08 8.41
N THR A 308 -8.90 -15.81 7.96
CA THR A 308 -9.39 -16.27 6.65
C THR A 308 -9.38 -15.14 5.65
N GLY A 309 -8.86 -15.39 4.45
CA GLY A 309 -8.83 -14.44 3.34
C GLY A 309 -9.88 -14.80 2.30
N HIS A 310 -10.60 -13.78 1.83
CA HIS A 310 -11.82 -13.96 1.03
C HIS A 310 -11.67 -13.41 -0.40
N LEU A 311 -12.51 -13.91 -1.31
CA LEU A 311 -12.49 -13.52 -2.73
C LEU A 311 -12.86 -12.05 -2.98
N ASP A 312 -13.53 -11.41 -2.04
CA ASP A 312 -13.97 -10.01 -2.08
C ASP A 312 -12.98 -9.05 -1.40
N GLY A 313 -11.79 -9.53 -1.01
CA GLY A 313 -10.75 -8.69 -0.44
C GLY A 313 -10.91 -8.39 1.05
N LYS A 314 -11.78 -9.13 1.76
CA LYS A 314 -11.92 -9.06 3.22
C LYS A 314 -11.08 -10.13 3.92
N VAL A 315 -10.63 -9.82 5.14
CA VAL A 315 -10.01 -10.76 6.08
C VAL A 315 -10.92 -10.89 7.29
N MET A 316 -11.32 -12.10 7.66
CA MET A 316 -12.00 -12.36 8.93
C MET A 316 -11.01 -12.93 9.94
N ILE A 317 -11.13 -12.48 11.18
CA ILE A 317 -10.31 -12.88 12.33
C ILE A 317 -11.19 -13.70 13.26
N TRP A 318 -10.71 -14.88 13.63
CA TRP A 318 -11.42 -15.84 14.47
C TRP A 318 -10.62 -16.11 15.73
N ASP A 319 -11.28 -16.07 16.89
CA ASP A 319 -10.71 -16.53 18.15
C ASP A 319 -10.80 -18.06 18.22
N THR A 320 -9.68 -18.73 18.48
CA THR A 320 -9.65 -20.21 18.47
C THR A 320 -10.19 -20.84 19.74
N THR A 321 -10.44 -20.06 20.79
CA THR A 321 -10.96 -20.60 22.06
C THR A 321 -12.49 -20.60 22.06
N SER A 322 -13.11 -19.55 21.53
CA SER A 322 -14.55 -19.35 21.44
C SER A 322 -15.14 -19.69 20.07
N HIS A 323 -14.30 -19.89 19.05
CA HIS A 323 -14.68 -20.06 17.63
C HIS A 323 -15.54 -18.92 17.06
N SER A 324 -15.51 -17.75 17.71
CA SER A 324 -16.26 -16.57 17.28
C SER A 324 -15.44 -15.70 16.32
N CYS A 325 -16.14 -15.01 15.41
CA CYS A 325 -15.51 -13.98 14.59
C CYS A 325 -15.25 -12.74 15.45
N VAL A 326 -13.98 -12.41 15.66
CA VAL A 326 -13.52 -11.23 16.39
C VAL A 326 -13.75 -9.97 15.55
N ARG A 327 -13.42 -10.03 14.25
CA ARG A 327 -13.48 -8.87 13.37
C ARG A 327 -13.44 -9.24 11.89
N VAL A 328 -14.10 -8.42 11.07
CA VAL A 328 -13.95 -8.40 9.61
C VAL A 328 -13.21 -7.13 9.19
N VAL A 329 -12.14 -7.27 8.41
CA VAL A 329 -11.33 -6.16 7.93
C VAL A 329 -11.32 -6.18 6.39
N PRO A 330 -11.97 -5.22 5.71
CA PRO A 330 -11.80 -5.02 4.28
C PRO A 330 -10.38 -4.52 4.01
N VAL A 331 -9.51 -5.33 3.39
CA VAL A 331 -8.10 -4.95 3.21
C VAL A 331 -7.77 -4.46 1.81
N SER A 332 -8.55 -4.85 0.81
CA SER A 332 -8.40 -4.40 -0.58
C SER A 332 -9.68 -4.62 -1.38
N ASN A 333 -9.79 -4.00 -2.55
CA ASN A 333 -10.79 -4.35 -3.56
C ASN A 333 -10.42 -5.59 -4.37
N TYR A 334 -9.23 -6.16 -4.16
CA TYR A 334 -8.73 -7.31 -4.91
C TYR A 334 -8.98 -8.62 -4.16
N ARG A 335 -9.28 -9.67 -4.93
CA ARG A 335 -9.34 -11.06 -4.44
C ARG A 335 -8.04 -11.47 -3.73
N ILE A 336 -8.16 -11.93 -2.49
CA ILE A 336 -7.04 -12.46 -1.70
C ILE A 336 -6.76 -13.89 -2.13
N CYS A 337 -5.55 -14.14 -2.61
CA CYS A 337 -5.09 -15.46 -3.06
C CYS A 337 -4.33 -16.22 -1.98
N SER A 338 -3.58 -15.52 -1.12
CA SER A 338 -2.79 -16.13 -0.06
C SER A 338 -2.61 -15.19 1.12
N LEU A 339 -2.48 -15.76 2.33
CA LEU A 339 -2.18 -15.05 3.57
C LEU A 339 -1.02 -15.73 4.30
N LEU A 340 -0.20 -14.93 4.97
CA LEU A 340 0.87 -15.40 5.86
C LEU A 340 1.08 -14.41 7.01
N CYS A 341 0.90 -14.88 8.24
CA CYS A 341 1.29 -14.10 9.42
C CYS A 341 2.81 -14.20 9.66
N VAL A 342 3.45 -13.07 9.90
CA VAL A 342 4.91 -12.95 10.06
C VAL A 342 5.21 -12.14 11.31
N ARG A 343 6.06 -12.68 12.19
CA ARG A 343 6.56 -12.02 13.41
C ARG A 343 5.47 -11.53 14.38
N GLU A 344 4.31 -12.20 14.40
CA GLU A 344 3.14 -11.86 15.25
C GLU A 344 2.56 -10.44 15.05
N ARG A 345 3.08 -9.70 14.06
CA ARG A 345 2.80 -8.29 13.84
C ARG A 345 2.27 -8.02 12.44
N TYR A 346 2.82 -8.71 11.45
CA TYR A 346 2.57 -8.40 10.06
C TYR A 346 1.72 -9.49 9.40
N LEU A 347 0.66 -9.06 8.70
CA LEU A 347 -0.06 -9.94 7.78
C LEU A 347 0.37 -9.64 6.36
N TRP A 348 0.97 -10.64 5.71
CA TRP A 348 1.28 -10.60 4.29
C TRP A 348 0.08 -11.15 3.52
N ALA A 349 -0.43 -10.37 2.57
CA ALA A 349 -1.51 -10.78 1.69
C ALA A 349 -1.09 -10.72 0.23
N GLY A 350 -1.19 -11.86 -0.46
CA GLY A 350 -1.00 -11.98 -1.89
C GLY A 350 -2.33 -11.88 -2.63
N PHE A 351 -2.39 -11.07 -3.69
CA PHE A 351 -3.62 -10.80 -4.42
C PHE A 351 -3.63 -11.40 -5.83
N ALA A 352 -4.83 -11.50 -6.40
CA ALA A 352 -5.05 -11.89 -7.79
C ALA A 352 -4.37 -10.98 -8.82
N THR A 353 -4.05 -9.74 -8.44
CA THR A 353 -3.34 -8.78 -9.27
C THR A 353 -1.83 -9.05 -9.38
N GLY A 354 -1.31 -10.01 -8.61
CA GLY A 354 0.13 -10.24 -8.47
C GLY A 354 0.84 -9.30 -7.50
N ARG A 355 0.09 -8.43 -6.82
CA ARG A 355 0.60 -7.59 -5.74
C ARG A 355 0.66 -8.32 -4.41
N ILE A 356 1.61 -7.92 -3.57
CA ILE A 356 1.66 -8.29 -2.15
C ILE A 356 1.54 -7.03 -1.31
N TYR A 357 0.73 -7.09 -0.25
CA TYR A 357 0.61 -6.04 0.75
C TYR A 357 1.05 -6.58 2.10
N ILE A 358 1.64 -5.71 2.92
CA ILE A 358 1.98 -5.99 4.31
C ILE A 358 1.16 -5.06 5.20
N TYR A 359 0.34 -5.64 6.05
CA TYR A 359 -0.46 -4.93 7.04
C TYR A 359 0.19 -5.05 8.41
N ASP A 360 0.35 -3.92 9.13
CA ASP A 360 0.68 -3.95 10.55
C ASP A 360 -0.61 -4.14 11.36
N MET A 361 -0.66 -5.25 12.09
CA MET A 361 -1.81 -5.64 12.90
C MET A 361 -1.73 -5.15 14.34
N SER A 362 -0.71 -4.37 14.72
CA SER A 362 -0.49 -3.91 16.10
C SER A 362 -1.56 -2.93 16.61
N TYR A 363 -2.42 -2.42 15.73
CA TYR A 363 -3.43 -1.41 16.03
C TYR A 363 -4.81 -1.90 15.60
N ASP A 364 -5.86 -1.35 16.21
CA ASP A 364 -7.24 -1.66 15.81
C ASP A 364 -7.47 -1.32 14.34
N HIS A 365 -6.99 -0.16 13.90
CA HIS A 365 -6.99 0.22 12.50
C HIS A 365 -5.68 -0.22 11.86
N TRP A 366 -5.76 -1.24 11.00
CA TRP A 366 -4.59 -1.72 10.28
C TRP A 366 -4.02 -0.64 9.37
N ILE A 367 -2.69 -0.62 9.27
CA ILE A 367 -1.96 0.27 8.37
C ILE A 367 -1.21 -0.57 7.33
N VAL A 368 -1.15 -0.09 6.10
CA VAL A 368 -0.36 -0.73 5.05
C VAL A 368 1.07 -0.23 5.18
N VAL A 369 1.96 -1.12 5.58
CA VAL A 369 3.40 -0.86 5.71
C VAL A 369 4.05 -0.83 4.33
N LYS A 370 3.63 -1.76 3.46
CA LYS A 370 4.26 -1.98 2.17
C LYS A 370 3.26 -2.51 1.15
N ASN A 371 3.37 -2.10 -0.09
CA ASN A 371 2.67 -2.71 -1.22
C ASN A 371 3.55 -2.67 -2.47
N TRP A 372 3.70 -3.79 -3.16
CA TRP A 372 4.51 -3.83 -4.38
C TRP A 372 3.94 -4.84 -5.36
N GLU A 373 4.33 -4.70 -6.63
CA GLU A 373 4.07 -5.71 -7.64
C GLU A 373 5.07 -6.85 -7.50
N ALA A 374 4.64 -7.91 -6.81
CA ALA A 374 5.47 -9.08 -6.55
C ALA A 374 5.61 -9.93 -7.81
N HIS A 375 4.52 -10.12 -8.55
CA HIS A 375 4.44 -10.90 -9.79
C HIS A 375 3.64 -10.11 -10.83
N HIS A 376 4.13 -10.06 -12.07
CA HIS A 376 3.55 -9.19 -13.07
C HIS A 376 2.24 -9.79 -13.61
N SER A 377 1.11 -9.18 -13.28
CA SER A 377 -0.23 -9.60 -13.72
C SER A 377 -0.56 -11.08 -13.46
N SER A 378 0.08 -11.72 -12.46
CA SER A 378 -0.09 -13.14 -12.15
C SER A 378 -0.46 -13.34 -10.68
N PRO A 379 -1.59 -14.03 -10.36
CA PRO A 379 -2.05 -14.21 -8.99
C PRO A 379 -1.02 -14.81 -8.04
N VAL A 380 -0.88 -14.24 -6.84
CA VAL A 380 0.02 -14.75 -5.79
C VAL A 380 -0.67 -15.87 -5.00
N ASN A 381 -0.63 -17.09 -5.54
CA ASN A 381 -1.41 -18.23 -5.05
C ASN A 381 -0.93 -18.79 -3.72
N GLN A 382 0.36 -18.66 -3.39
CA GLN A 382 0.90 -19.20 -2.14
C GLN A 382 1.98 -18.29 -1.57
N LEU A 383 1.95 -18.11 -0.24
CA LEU A 383 2.99 -17.48 0.56
C LEU A 383 3.47 -18.49 1.61
N LYS A 384 4.79 -18.64 1.76
CA LYS A 384 5.40 -19.57 2.72
C LYS A 384 6.58 -18.92 3.43
N LEU A 385 6.65 -19.11 4.74
CA LEU A 385 7.81 -18.73 5.55
C LEU A 385 8.86 -19.84 5.47
N ASN A 386 10.12 -19.49 5.22
CA ASN A 386 11.24 -20.42 5.41
C ASN A 386 11.59 -20.46 6.90
N THR A 387 11.06 -21.44 7.63
CA THR A 387 11.16 -21.57 9.09
C THR A 387 12.61 -21.66 9.60
N THR A 388 13.54 -22.13 8.77
CA THR A 388 14.95 -22.32 9.16
C THR A 388 15.86 -21.17 8.73
N SER A 389 15.40 -20.28 7.85
CA SER A 389 16.23 -19.19 7.31
C SER A 389 16.85 -18.31 8.41
N VAL A 390 16.14 -18.09 9.51
CA VAL A 390 16.62 -17.27 10.62
C VAL A 390 17.81 -17.90 11.34
N PHE A 391 17.99 -19.22 11.23
CA PHE A 391 19.09 -19.97 11.84
C PHE A 391 20.23 -20.23 10.86
N VAL A 392 19.90 -20.43 9.58
CA VAL A 392 20.87 -20.78 8.52
C VAL A 392 21.49 -19.56 7.87
N HIS A 393 20.68 -18.52 7.66
CA HIS A 393 21.06 -17.33 6.91
C HIS A 393 21.03 -16.06 7.76
N GLU A 394 20.64 -16.15 9.04
CA GLU A 394 20.45 -14.99 9.92
C GLU A 394 19.43 -13.98 9.36
N GLU A 395 18.46 -14.46 8.56
CA GLU A 395 17.46 -13.66 7.85
C GLU A 395 16.08 -14.30 7.96
N VAL A 396 15.01 -13.52 7.79
CA VAL A 396 13.65 -14.09 7.68
C VAL A 396 13.25 -14.11 6.21
N GLN A 397 13.19 -15.29 5.60
CA GLN A 397 12.85 -15.41 4.18
C GLN A 397 11.38 -15.79 3.98
N ILE A 398 10.69 -15.05 3.10
CA ILE A 398 9.31 -15.35 2.71
C ILE A 398 9.29 -15.64 1.22
N ALA A 399 8.79 -16.80 0.85
CA ALA A 399 8.61 -17.20 -0.54
C ALA A 399 7.19 -16.90 -0.99
N SER A 400 7.08 -16.33 -2.18
CA SER A 400 5.81 -16.17 -2.91
C SER A 400 5.84 -16.98 -4.19
N PHE A 401 4.68 -17.52 -4.56
CA PHE A 401 4.50 -18.32 -5.74
C PHE A 401 3.29 -17.85 -6.55
N SER A 402 3.50 -17.63 -7.83
CA SER A 402 2.49 -17.16 -8.77
C SER A 402 1.93 -18.26 -9.65
N GLU A 403 0.77 -17.99 -10.24
CA GLU A 403 0.08 -18.91 -11.15
C GLU A 403 0.89 -19.27 -12.41
N ASP A 404 1.74 -18.35 -12.87
CA ASP A 404 2.65 -18.57 -14.00
C ASP A 404 3.87 -19.44 -13.65
N GLY A 405 3.98 -19.90 -12.41
CA GLY A 405 5.05 -20.78 -11.96
C GLY A 405 6.30 -20.07 -11.44
N ALA A 406 6.27 -18.75 -11.27
CA ALA A 406 7.40 -18.01 -10.70
C ALA A 406 7.44 -18.16 -9.17
N VAL A 407 8.64 -18.40 -8.62
CA VAL A 407 8.92 -18.30 -7.18
C VAL A 407 9.85 -17.11 -6.95
N LYS A 408 9.52 -16.28 -5.96
CA LYS A 408 10.37 -15.17 -5.49
C LYS A 408 10.52 -15.20 -3.97
N ILE A 409 11.72 -14.89 -3.50
CA ILE A 409 12.07 -14.82 -2.08
C ILE A 409 12.19 -13.36 -1.65
N TRP A 410 11.62 -13.04 -0.49
CA TRP A 410 11.51 -11.70 0.07
C TRP A 410 12.11 -11.62 1.48
N ASP A 411 12.59 -10.44 1.84
CA ASP A 411 13.04 -10.10 3.20
C ASP A 411 11.83 -9.87 4.13
N GLY A 412 11.56 -10.82 5.00
CA GLY A 412 10.56 -10.74 6.06
C GLY A 412 10.96 -9.89 7.27
N MET A 413 12.23 -9.47 7.36
CA MET A 413 12.71 -8.53 8.37
C MET A 413 12.45 -7.08 8.00
N LEU A 414 12.28 -6.79 6.70
CA LEU A 414 12.15 -5.43 6.15
C LEU A 414 13.37 -4.56 6.49
N THR A 415 14.57 -5.13 6.31
CA THR A 415 15.87 -4.55 6.69
C THR A 415 16.07 -3.16 6.11
N SER A 416 15.90 -3.03 4.80
CA SER A 416 16.08 -1.75 4.10
C SER A 416 15.10 -0.69 4.58
N ASP A 417 13.84 -1.07 4.81
CA ASP A 417 12.81 -0.16 5.33
C ASP A 417 13.13 0.30 6.76
N TRP A 418 13.65 -0.61 7.61
CA TRP A 418 14.09 -0.25 8.96
C TRP A 418 15.27 0.72 8.93
N LYS A 419 16.31 0.41 8.16
CA LYS A 419 17.52 1.25 8.05
C LYS A 419 17.20 2.62 7.47
N GLU A 420 16.36 2.70 6.45
CA GLU A 420 15.93 3.99 5.89
C GLU A 420 15.16 4.83 6.88
N LYS A 421 14.29 4.21 7.68
CA LYS A 421 13.56 4.93 8.72
C LYS A 421 14.53 5.55 9.75
N GLU A 422 15.54 4.80 10.18
CA GLU A 422 16.56 5.32 11.10
C GLU A 422 17.41 6.42 10.45
N MET A 423 17.81 6.26 9.18
CA MET A 423 18.51 7.30 8.43
C MET A 423 17.68 8.58 8.30
N LEU A 424 16.37 8.48 8.02
CA LEU A 424 15.49 9.64 7.90
C LEU A 424 15.32 10.39 9.23
N GLN A 425 15.27 9.67 10.36
CA GLN A 425 15.20 10.30 11.69
C GLN A 425 16.48 11.07 12.05
N ARG A 426 17.60 10.72 11.42
CA ARG A 426 18.92 11.29 11.66
C ARG A 426 19.39 12.17 10.50
N ASP A 427 18.48 12.59 9.62
CA ASP A 427 18.83 13.36 8.41
C ASP A 427 19.54 14.68 8.73
N ALA A 428 19.27 15.29 9.89
CA ALA A 428 19.99 16.46 10.40
C ALA A 428 21.50 16.27 10.63
N GLU A 429 21.99 15.04 10.74
CA GLU A 429 23.43 14.77 10.89
C GLU A 429 24.20 14.81 9.57
N PHE A 430 23.50 14.70 8.43
CA PHE A 430 24.12 14.64 7.10
C PHE A 430 23.42 15.52 6.04
N CYS A 431 22.43 16.32 6.44
CA CYS A 431 21.75 17.29 5.59
C CYS A 431 21.82 18.70 6.19
N ARG A 432 21.92 19.70 5.32
CA ARG A 432 21.57 21.09 5.61
C ARG A 432 20.15 21.36 5.12
N PHE A 433 19.47 22.25 5.81
CA PHE A 433 18.09 22.61 5.50
C PHE A 433 17.98 24.11 5.23
N ARG A 434 17.13 24.46 4.26
CA ARG A 434 16.82 25.84 3.92
C ARG A 434 15.37 25.97 3.48
N ASP A 435 14.74 27.05 3.87
CA ASP A 435 13.39 27.37 3.43
C ASP A 435 13.36 27.97 2.02
N ILE A 436 12.38 27.54 1.23
CA ILE A 436 12.01 28.14 -0.05
C ILE A 436 10.52 28.53 -0.02
N LYS A 437 10.19 29.62 -0.70
CA LYS A 437 8.81 30.09 -0.86
C LYS A 437 8.22 29.56 -2.16
N VAL A 438 7.06 28.94 -2.07
CA VAL A 438 6.32 28.39 -3.22
C VAL A 438 4.96 29.08 -3.31
N LEU A 439 4.65 29.65 -4.47
CA LEU A 439 3.35 30.22 -4.79
C LEU A 439 2.63 29.28 -5.77
N ILE A 440 1.44 28.80 -5.39
CA ILE A 440 0.55 28.00 -6.23
C ILE A 440 -0.65 28.86 -6.62
N CYS A 441 -0.89 29.01 -7.92
CA CYS A 441 -1.99 29.77 -8.51
C CYS A 441 -2.84 28.84 -9.37
N SER A 442 -4.15 28.73 -9.10
CA SER A 442 -5.08 27.90 -9.88
C SER A 442 -6.29 28.70 -10.35
N TRP A 443 -6.74 28.49 -11.58
CA TRP A 443 -7.94 29.12 -12.11
C TRP A 443 -8.57 28.37 -13.29
N ASN A 444 -9.85 28.00 -13.16
CA ASN A 444 -10.66 27.64 -14.32
C ASN A 444 -11.01 28.92 -15.09
N ILE A 445 -10.48 29.05 -16.30
CA ILE A 445 -10.56 30.30 -17.07
C ILE A 445 -11.71 30.34 -18.07
N ASP A 446 -12.57 29.32 -18.11
CA ASP A 446 -13.80 29.27 -18.91
C ASP A 446 -13.58 29.74 -20.37
N ALA A 447 -12.55 29.15 -20.99
CA ALA A 447 -12.08 29.42 -22.32
C ALA A 447 -11.86 30.90 -22.65
N ARG A 448 -11.46 31.72 -21.66
CA ARG A 448 -11.02 33.11 -21.90
C ARG A 448 -9.72 33.16 -22.68
N LYS A 449 -9.56 34.23 -23.48
CA LYS A 449 -8.43 34.42 -24.39
C LYS A 449 -7.42 35.41 -23.79
N PRO A 450 -6.10 35.23 -24.00
CA PRO A 450 -5.07 36.10 -23.42
C PRO A 450 -5.25 37.60 -23.69
N HIS A 451 -5.68 37.97 -24.90
CA HIS A 451 -5.91 39.37 -25.30
C HIS A 451 -7.09 40.05 -24.56
N LYS A 452 -7.89 39.31 -23.79
CA LYS A 452 -8.94 39.90 -22.94
C LYS A 452 -8.39 40.45 -21.61
N PHE A 453 -7.14 40.14 -21.29
CA PHE A 453 -6.45 40.60 -20.09
C PHE A 453 -5.63 41.85 -20.40
N GLU A 454 -6.33 42.96 -20.60
CA GLU A 454 -5.76 44.29 -20.81
C GLU A 454 -6.19 45.20 -19.64
N HIS A 455 -5.48 46.32 -19.47
CA HIS A 455 -5.80 47.35 -18.47
C HIS A 455 -6.04 46.79 -17.05
N GLU A 456 -7.25 46.93 -16.49
CA GLU A 456 -7.60 46.54 -15.14
C GLU A 456 -7.51 45.01 -14.92
N ASN A 457 -7.97 44.22 -15.90
CA ASN A 457 -7.86 42.75 -15.83
C ASN A 457 -6.40 42.30 -15.81
N LEU A 458 -5.52 43.03 -16.49
CA LEU A 458 -4.08 42.75 -16.47
C LEU A 458 -3.46 43.09 -15.11
N ARG A 459 -3.83 44.23 -14.53
CA ARG A 459 -3.37 44.60 -13.17
C ARG A 459 -3.86 43.60 -12.12
N ALA A 460 -5.08 43.12 -12.24
CA ALA A 460 -5.62 42.09 -11.36
C ALA A 460 -4.90 40.73 -11.55
N LEU A 461 -4.56 40.37 -12.79
CA LEU A 461 -3.73 39.19 -13.08
C LEU A 461 -2.33 39.32 -12.47
N GLU A 462 -1.69 40.49 -12.61
CA GLU A 462 -0.38 40.80 -12.01
C GLU A 462 -0.45 40.70 -10.48
N ALA A 463 -1.48 41.27 -9.85
CA ALA A 463 -1.69 41.20 -8.40
C ALA A 463 -1.94 39.77 -7.88
N TRP A 464 -2.64 38.94 -8.65
CA TRP A 464 -2.82 37.51 -8.33
C TRP A 464 -1.48 36.76 -8.33
N LEU A 465 -0.59 37.10 -9.26
CA LEU A 465 0.73 36.49 -9.40
C LEU A 465 1.74 37.03 -8.37
N SER A 466 1.46 38.15 -7.69
CA SER A 466 2.30 38.73 -6.62
C SER A 466 1.67 38.74 -5.24
N THR A 467 0.80 37.77 -4.97
CA THR A 467 0.22 37.56 -3.63
C THR A 467 1.24 37.38 -2.51
N VAL A 468 2.44 36.94 -2.86
CA VAL A 468 3.64 36.96 -2.02
C VAL A 468 4.78 37.60 -2.79
N LYS A 469 5.62 38.39 -2.11
CA LYS A 469 6.79 39.01 -2.74
C LYS A 469 7.94 38.01 -2.88
N ASP A 470 8.55 38.00 -4.06
CA ASP A 470 9.72 37.20 -4.44
C ASP A 470 9.66 35.72 -3.98
N PRO A 471 8.63 34.94 -4.37
CA PRO A 471 8.64 33.49 -4.17
C PRO A 471 9.79 32.83 -4.95
N ASP A 472 10.34 31.73 -4.48
CA ASP A 472 11.40 30.99 -5.20
C ASP A 472 10.83 30.22 -6.40
N ILE A 473 9.59 29.74 -6.28
CA ILE A 473 8.84 29.02 -7.32
C ILE A 473 7.42 29.60 -7.42
N ILE A 474 6.98 29.88 -8.65
CA ILE A 474 5.59 30.24 -8.97
C ILE A 474 5.02 29.16 -9.90
N VAL A 475 3.91 28.54 -9.51
CA VAL A 475 3.21 27.55 -10.31
C VAL A 475 1.85 28.10 -10.70
N VAL A 476 1.54 28.09 -12.00
CA VAL A 476 0.25 28.53 -12.53
C VAL A 476 -0.44 27.37 -13.23
N GLY A 477 -1.61 26.98 -12.73
CA GLY A 477 -2.47 25.97 -13.31
C GLY A 477 -3.78 26.58 -13.83
N PHE A 478 -4.05 26.43 -15.11
CA PHE A 478 -5.35 26.74 -15.71
C PHE A 478 -6.14 25.49 -16.06
N GLN A 479 -7.46 25.61 -15.97
CA GLN A 479 -8.44 24.66 -16.51
C GLN A 479 -9.34 25.38 -17.52
N GLU A 480 -9.94 24.61 -18.43
CA GLU A 480 -10.76 25.11 -19.54
C GLU A 480 -10.07 26.17 -20.42
N THR A 481 -8.80 25.99 -20.77
CA THR A 481 -8.13 26.93 -21.70
C THR A 481 -8.71 26.94 -23.11
N VAL A 482 -9.53 25.95 -23.47
CA VAL A 482 -10.18 25.79 -24.77
C VAL A 482 -11.68 25.58 -24.60
N ASP A 483 -12.47 26.13 -25.52
CA ASP A 483 -13.94 26.01 -25.52
C ASP A 483 -14.34 24.65 -26.12
N LEU A 484 -14.83 23.75 -25.26
CA LEU A 484 -15.27 22.41 -25.61
C LEU A 484 -16.79 22.32 -25.84
N GLU A 485 -17.56 23.34 -25.47
CA GLU A 485 -19.01 23.40 -25.66
C GLU A 485 -19.41 23.79 -27.10
N SER A 486 -18.48 24.35 -27.86
CA SER A 486 -18.69 24.62 -29.29
C SER A 486 -18.85 23.31 -30.09
N LYS A 487 -20.12 22.90 -30.32
CA LYS A 487 -20.53 21.70 -31.10
C LYS A 487 -19.79 21.54 -32.45
N LYS A 488 -19.29 22.63 -33.05
CA LYS A 488 -18.52 22.63 -34.31
C LYS A 488 -17.07 22.14 -34.18
N VAL A 489 -16.42 22.33 -33.03
CA VAL A 489 -15.01 21.94 -32.81
C VAL A 489 -14.94 20.52 -32.28
N THR A 490 -15.81 20.18 -31.34
CA THR A 490 -15.92 18.85 -30.72
C THR A 490 -16.37 17.78 -31.73
N ALA A 491 -17.35 18.07 -32.59
CA ALA A 491 -17.74 17.14 -33.66
C ALA A 491 -16.65 16.93 -34.73
N LYS A 492 -15.81 17.93 -35.01
CA LYS A 492 -14.70 17.80 -35.98
C LYS A 492 -13.53 16.99 -35.42
N SER A 493 -13.22 17.11 -34.12
CA SER A 493 -12.17 16.31 -33.48
C SER A 493 -12.61 14.87 -33.21
N ILE A 494 -13.91 14.62 -33.03
CA ILE A 494 -14.46 13.28 -32.74
C ILE A 494 -14.75 12.47 -34.01
N LEU A 495 -15.11 13.07 -35.15
CA LEU A 495 -15.64 12.33 -36.31
C LEU A 495 -14.76 12.21 -37.57
N LYS A 496 -13.58 12.85 -37.72
CA LYS A 496 -12.84 12.80 -39.02
C LYS A 496 -11.31 12.72 -38.94
N PHE A 497 -10.77 11.57 -39.36
CA PHE A 497 -9.35 11.25 -39.59
C PHE A 497 -8.63 12.05 -40.72
N LYS A 498 -9.18 13.16 -41.23
CA LYS A 498 -8.57 13.88 -42.39
C LYS A 498 -8.04 15.31 -42.14
N ASN A 499 -8.41 16.00 -41.06
CA ASN A 499 -7.98 17.40 -40.81
C ASN A 499 -7.39 17.63 -39.39
N LYS A 500 -6.48 16.77 -38.95
CA LYS A 500 -5.88 16.86 -37.60
C LYS A 500 -4.93 18.06 -37.41
N LYS A 501 -4.26 18.51 -38.49
CA LYS A 501 -3.21 19.56 -38.42
C LYS A 501 -3.72 20.93 -37.97
N ASN A 502 -4.79 21.47 -38.57
CA ASN A 502 -5.21 22.86 -38.31
C ASN A 502 -5.74 23.11 -36.88
N SER A 503 -6.40 22.13 -36.25
CA SER A 503 -6.94 22.31 -34.89
C SER A 503 -5.85 22.20 -33.80
N GLU A 504 -4.90 21.28 -33.97
CA GLU A 504 -3.74 21.16 -33.08
C GLU A 504 -2.84 22.40 -33.18
N GLU A 505 -2.63 22.95 -34.39
CA GLU A 505 -1.90 24.20 -34.61
C GLU A 505 -2.57 25.40 -33.90
N GLN A 506 -3.91 25.50 -33.96
CA GLN A 506 -4.64 26.59 -33.32
C GLN A 506 -4.55 26.55 -31.78
N TRP A 507 -4.63 25.37 -31.17
CA TRP A 507 -4.47 25.24 -29.72
C TRP A 507 -3.04 25.50 -29.28
N THR A 508 -2.06 25.00 -30.05
CA THR A 508 -0.64 25.27 -29.81
C THR A 508 -0.36 26.78 -29.80
N HIS A 509 -0.93 27.53 -30.74
CA HIS A 509 -0.84 29.00 -30.73
C HIS A 509 -1.44 29.62 -29.47
N ARG A 510 -2.62 29.14 -29.03
CA ARG A 510 -3.29 29.66 -27.84
C ARG A 510 -2.50 29.42 -26.55
N TYR A 511 -1.90 28.25 -26.38
CA TYR A 511 -1.04 27.96 -25.23
C TYR A 511 0.19 28.86 -25.22
N LYS A 512 0.80 29.10 -26.39
CA LYS A 512 1.94 30.01 -26.52
C LYS A 512 1.57 31.44 -26.13
N GLN A 513 0.41 31.94 -26.55
CA GLN A 513 -0.07 33.26 -26.13
C GLN A 513 -0.29 33.35 -24.62
N TRP A 514 -0.82 32.30 -23.98
CA TRP A 514 -0.96 32.25 -22.52
C TRP A 514 0.39 32.22 -21.82
N GLN A 515 1.34 31.44 -22.33
CA GLN A 515 2.71 31.37 -21.82
C GLN A 515 3.40 32.75 -21.87
N GLU A 516 3.34 33.43 -23.01
CA GLU A 516 3.89 34.79 -23.19
C GLU A 516 3.20 35.78 -22.23
N LYS A 517 1.87 35.73 -22.15
CA LYS A 517 1.08 36.62 -21.28
C LYS A 517 1.44 36.44 -19.80
N LEU A 518 1.58 35.21 -19.33
CA LEU A 518 1.98 34.93 -17.95
C LEU A 518 3.42 35.37 -17.68
N THR A 519 4.33 35.15 -18.63
CA THR A 519 5.73 35.59 -18.51
C THR A 519 5.81 37.11 -18.37
N GLU A 520 5.09 37.85 -19.21
CA GLU A 520 5.01 39.31 -19.13
C GLU A 520 4.34 39.81 -17.85
N ALA A 521 3.29 39.12 -17.37
CA ALA A 521 2.59 39.50 -16.17
C ALA A 521 3.47 39.29 -14.92
N ILE A 522 4.16 38.15 -14.82
CA ILE A 522 5.10 37.88 -13.71
C ILE A 522 6.24 38.91 -13.70
N ALA A 523 6.79 39.24 -14.86
CA ALA A 523 7.84 40.26 -14.96
C ALA A 523 7.37 41.66 -14.50
N ARG A 524 6.07 41.93 -14.54
CA ARG A 524 5.46 43.21 -14.12
C ARG A 524 4.77 43.16 -12.75
N ALA A 525 4.68 41.98 -12.13
CA ALA A 525 3.94 41.76 -10.90
C ALA A 525 4.58 42.42 -9.65
N GLY A 526 5.67 43.18 -9.81
CA GLY A 526 6.31 43.92 -8.71
C GLY A 526 7.27 43.06 -7.87
N HIS A 527 7.81 41.99 -8.45
CA HIS A 527 8.92 41.24 -7.87
C HIS A 527 10.24 41.97 -8.10
N ASP A 528 11.13 41.93 -7.10
CA ASP A 528 12.49 42.47 -7.26
C ASP A 528 13.37 41.49 -8.08
N SER A 529 12.98 40.22 -8.07
CA SER A 529 13.69 39.12 -8.70
C SER A 529 13.19 38.85 -10.12
N GLN A 530 14.10 38.42 -11.00
CA GLN A 530 13.74 37.87 -12.31
C GLN A 530 13.35 36.40 -12.19
N TYR A 531 12.47 35.96 -13.10
CA TYR A 531 11.98 34.59 -13.19
C TYR A 531 12.23 34.01 -14.58
N SER A 532 12.57 32.74 -14.62
CA SER A 532 12.62 31.93 -15.83
C SER A 532 11.50 30.90 -15.83
N LEU A 533 10.89 30.68 -16.99
CA LEU A 533 9.96 29.57 -17.19
C LEU A 533 10.77 28.28 -17.37
N GLU A 534 10.63 27.34 -16.44
CA GLU A 534 11.39 26.09 -16.45
C GLU A 534 10.61 24.92 -17.05
N GLU A 535 9.27 24.92 -16.94
CA GLU A 535 8.42 23.92 -17.57
C GLU A 535 7.06 24.51 -17.91
N CYS A 536 6.49 24.15 -19.06
CA CYS A 536 5.09 24.45 -19.34
C CYS A 536 4.43 23.40 -20.23
N GLN A 537 3.28 22.91 -19.76
CA GLN A 537 2.59 21.75 -20.32
C GLN A 537 1.10 22.01 -20.50
N ASN A 538 0.50 21.28 -21.42
CA ASN A 538 -0.94 21.34 -21.69
C ASN A 538 -1.55 19.96 -21.94
N LEU A 539 -2.85 19.85 -21.66
CA LEU A 539 -3.70 18.68 -21.93
C LEU A 539 -5.12 19.16 -22.22
N ILE A 540 -5.43 19.44 -23.50
CA ILE A 540 -6.73 19.95 -23.98
C ILE A 540 -7.20 21.21 -23.23
N GLY A 541 -7.93 21.07 -22.13
CA GLY A 541 -8.39 22.19 -21.30
C GLY A 541 -7.41 22.57 -20.20
N LEU A 542 -6.45 21.70 -19.85
CA LEU A 542 -5.49 21.98 -18.80
C LEU A 542 -4.23 22.63 -19.36
N PHE A 543 -3.67 23.55 -18.57
CA PHE A 543 -2.40 24.22 -18.87
C PHE A 543 -1.65 24.47 -17.56
N SER A 544 -0.37 24.14 -17.48
CA SER A 544 0.43 24.26 -16.25
C SER A 544 1.80 24.81 -16.58
N CYS A 545 2.20 25.92 -15.95
CA CYS A 545 3.54 26.49 -16.08
C CYS A 545 4.22 26.57 -14.70
N VAL A 546 5.53 26.30 -14.65
CA VAL A 546 6.40 26.45 -13.48
C VAL A 546 7.47 27.48 -13.78
N PHE A 547 7.43 28.58 -13.04
CA PHE A 547 8.42 29.65 -13.07
C PHE A 547 9.31 29.56 -11.84
N VAL A 548 10.60 29.79 -12.03
CA VAL A 548 11.59 29.72 -10.97
C VAL A 548 12.36 31.02 -10.95
N LYS A 549 12.63 31.52 -9.74
CA LYS A 549 13.50 32.68 -9.55
C LYS A 549 14.87 32.39 -10.15
N THR A 550 15.40 33.28 -11.00
CA THR A 550 16.61 33.04 -11.78
C THR A 550 17.82 32.65 -10.90
N SER A 551 17.92 33.18 -9.68
CA SER A 551 19.00 32.82 -8.73
C SER A 551 18.95 31.38 -8.23
N GLU A 552 17.77 30.74 -8.28
CA GLU A 552 17.56 29.37 -7.80
C GLU A 552 17.68 28.34 -8.92
N LYS A 553 17.77 28.77 -10.18
CA LYS A 553 17.77 27.88 -11.36
C LYS A 553 18.85 26.81 -11.30
N SER A 554 20.07 27.16 -10.88
CA SER A 554 21.19 26.22 -10.81
C SER A 554 21.00 25.11 -9.76
N LYS A 555 20.04 25.27 -8.84
CA LYS A 555 19.69 24.28 -7.81
C LYS A 555 18.63 23.29 -8.28
N ILE A 556 18.03 23.52 -9.45
CA ILE A 556 16.96 22.67 -9.98
C ILE A 556 17.53 21.69 -11.01
N ARG A 557 17.15 20.42 -10.86
CA ARG A 557 17.57 19.33 -11.74
C ARG A 557 16.41 18.38 -12.03
N LYS A 558 16.57 17.59 -13.11
CA LYS A 558 15.67 16.49 -13.50
C LYS A 558 14.19 16.93 -13.50
N ILE A 559 13.88 18.01 -14.21
CA ILE A 559 12.50 18.40 -14.46
C ILE A 559 11.86 17.33 -15.38
N ASN A 560 10.66 16.89 -15.05
CA ASN A 560 9.90 15.95 -15.87
C ASN A 560 8.40 16.24 -15.71
N ALA A 561 7.61 16.02 -16.74
CA ALA A 561 6.18 16.23 -16.70
C ALA A 561 5.40 15.05 -17.29
N GLY A 562 4.30 14.70 -16.62
CA GLY A 562 3.39 13.64 -17.03
C GLY A 562 1.95 14.13 -17.16
N LYS A 563 1.15 13.38 -17.90
CA LYS A 563 -0.25 13.71 -18.22
C LYS A 563 -1.12 12.47 -18.08
N VAL A 564 -2.26 12.60 -17.44
CA VAL A 564 -3.26 11.53 -17.29
C VAL A 564 -4.60 12.04 -17.78
N LYS A 565 -5.29 11.25 -18.59
CA LYS A 565 -6.65 11.52 -19.07
C LYS A 565 -7.63 10.69 -18.26
N THR A 566 -8.73 11.28 -17.79
CA THR A 566 -9.77 10.57 -17.02
C THR A 566 -11.16 10.64 -17.66
N GLY A 567 -11.38 11.49 -18.67
CA GLY A 567 -12.68 11.61 -19.33
C GLY A 567 -13.12 10.33 -20.06
N PHE A 568 -14.40 9.94 -19.93
CA PHE A 568 -14.99 8.72 -20.52
C PHE A 568 -14.11 7.47 -20.34
N GLY A 569 -13.74 7.14 -19.11
CA GLY A 569 -12.92 5.95 -18.83
C GLY A 569 -11.49 6.05 -19.40
N GLY A 570 -10.93 7.26 -19.49
CA GLY A 570 -9.57 7.53 -19.98
C GLY A 570 -9.44 7.77 -21.48
N LEU A 571 -10.54 7.70 -22.24
CA LEU A 571 -10.53 7.90 -23.69
C LEU A 571 -10.50 9.38 -24.10
N HIS A 572 -11.00 10.28 -23.24
CA HIS A 572 -11.13 11.71 -23.53
C HIS A 572 -10.21 12.55 -22.62
N GLY A 573 -9.50 13.51 -23.19
CA GLY A 573 -8.49 14.31 -22.48
C GLY A 573 -8.98 15.64 -21.92
N ASN A 574 -10.28 15.92 -21.91
CA ASN A 574 -10.84 17.16 -21.37
C ASN A 574 -10.86 17.19 -19.83
N LYS A 575 -10.80 16.01 -19.19
CA LYS A 575 -10.62 15.81 -17.76
C LYS A 575 -9.36 15.00 -17.52
N GLY A 576 -8.73 15.22 -16.37
CA GLY A 576 -7.51 14.54 -15.98
C GLY A 576 -6.56 15.45 -15.24
N ALA A 577 -5.25 15.23 -15.40
CA ALA A 577 -4.22 16.01 -14.72
C ALA A 577 -2.95 16.18 -15.57
N ILE A 578 -2.27 17.28 -15.31
CA ILE A 578 -0.87 17.52 -15.65
C ILE A 578 -0.10 17.52 -14.33
N ALA A 579 0.96 16.74 -14.25
CA ALA A 579 1.88 16.76 -13.12
C ALA A 579 3.27 17.15 -13.61
N ILE A 580 3.92 18.08 -12.92
CA ILE A 580 5.30 18.51 -13.19
C ILE A 580 6.11 18.25 -11.93
N ARG A 581 7.20 17.50 -12.05
CA ARG A 581 8.13 17.25 -10.96
C ARG A 581 9.49 17.82 -11.25
N LEU A 582 10.20 18.17 -10.19
CA LEU A 582 11.58 18.64 -10.22
C LEU A 582 12.30 18.23 -8.95
N LEU A 583 13.63 18.17 -9.03
CA LEU A 583 14.47 18.06 -7.85
C LEU A 583 15.05 19.44 -7.57
N TYR A 584 14.87 19.91 -6.35
CA TYR A 584 15.42 21.15 -5.84
C TYR A 584 16.49 20.79 -4.82
N GLU A 585 17.76 20.98 -5.17
CA GLU A 585 18.90 20.40 -4.44
C GLU A 585 18.68 18.87 -4.28
N ASP A 586 18.53 18.38 -3.04
CA ASP A 586 18.24 16.96 -2.74
C ASP A 586 16.82 16.73 -2.24
N SER A 587 15.90 17.61 -2.63
CA SER A 587 14.47 17.54 -2.32
C SER A 587 13.64 17.31 -3.58
N SER A 588 12.75 16.34 -3.54
CA SER A 588 11.82 16.04 -4.65
C SER A 588 10.50 16.80 -4.49
N LEU A 589 10.16 17.64 -5.48
CA LEU A 589 8.92 18.41 -5.53
C LEU A 589 8.04 17.93 -6.70
N CYS A 590 6.73 17.88 -6.49
CA CYS A 590 5.75 17.56 -7.54
C CYS A 590 4.54 18.48 -7.45
N PHE A 591 4.17 19.09 -8.58
CA PHE A 591 3.06 20.02 -8.73
C PHE A 591 2.03 19.42 -9.66
N VAL A 592 0.79 19.30 -9.20
CA VAL A 592 -0.33 18.72 -9.96
C VAL A 592 -1.36 19.81 -10.24
N ASN A 593 -1.73 19.94 -11.50
CA ASN A 593 -2.90 20.68 -11.97
C ASN A 593 -3.93 19.67 -12.49
N CYS A 594 -5.12 19.61 -11.91
CA CYS A 594 -6.19 18.72 -12.35
C CYS A 594 -7.50 19.43 -12.74
N HIS A 595 -8.30 18.71 -13.52
CA HIS A 595 -9.69 19.03 -13.81
C HIS A 595 -10.48 17.72 -13.74
N LEU A 596 -11.21 17.50 -12.65
CA LEU A 596 -11.90 16.24 -12.37
C LEU A 596 -13.33 16.23 -12.94
N ALA A 597 -14.00 15.07 -12.88
CA ALA A 597 -15.38 14.91 -13.30
C ALA A 597 -16.34 15.93 -12.66
N ALA A 598 -17.11 16.62 -13.51
CA ALA A 598 -18.14 17.57 -13.10
C ALA A 598 -19.48 16.87 -12.78
N GLY A 599 -20.35 17.55 -12.03
CA GLY A 599 -21.70 17.08 -11.68
C GLY A 599 -21.90 16.97 -10.16
N GLN A 600 -23.10 17.29 -9.69
CA GLN A 600 -23.43 17.31 -8.24
C GLN A 600 -23.23 15.94 -7.61
N SER A 601 -23.78 14.89 -8.22
CA SER A 601 -23.80 13.51 -7.71
C SER A 601 -22.57 12.67 -8.07
N HIS A 602 -21.55 13.23 -8.74
CA HIS A 602 -20.44 12.46 -9.31
C HIS A 602 -19.22 12.31 -8.38
N VAL A 603 -19.44 12.21 -7.05
CA VAL A 603 -18.38 12.09 -6.04
C VAL A 603 -17.51 10.86 -6.31
N LEU A 604 -18.12 9.69 -6.52
CA LEU A 604 -17.39 8.45 -6.79
C LEU A 604 -16.52 8.55 -8.05
N GLN A 605 -17.01 9.21 -9.09
CA GLN A 605 -16.22 9.40 -10.31
C GLN A 605 -15.00 10.31 -10.05
N ARG A 606 -15.14 11.37 -9.26
CA ARG A 606 -14.00 12.21 -8.84
C ARG A 606 -12.99 11.43 -8.00
N ASN A 607 -13.44 10.58 -7.09
CA ASN A 607 -12.58 9.69 -6.31
C ASN A 607 -11.80 8.72 -7.21
N ASN A 608 -12.46 8.15 -8.22
CA ASN A 608 -11.83 7.28 -9.21
C ASN A 608 -10.83 8.02 -10.09
N ASP A 609 -11.14 9.25 -10.53
CA ASP A 609 -10.21 10.09 -11.27
C ASP A 609 -8.95 10.37 -10.43
N VAL A 610 -9.12 10.73 -9.15
CA VAL A 610 -8.02 10.94 -8.18
C VAL A 610 -7.16 9.69 -8.04
N ALA A 611 -7.78 8.52 -7.83
CA ALA A 611 -7.06 7.26 -7.70
C ALA A 611 -6.27 6.94 -8.97
N THR A 612 -6.88 7.12 -10.14
CA THR A 612 -6.25 6.92 -11.45
C THR A 612 -5.01 7.80 -11.61
N ILE A 613 -5.12 9.09 -11.28
CA ILE A 613 -4.02 10.05 -11.39
C ILE A 613 -2.87 9.68 -10.43
N LEU A 614 -3.17 9.41 -9.15
CA LEU A 614 -2.13 9.11 -8.15
C LEU A 614 -1.41 7.77 -8.37
N GLN A 615 -2.06 6.82 -9.04
CA GLN A 615 -1.51 5.49 -9.34
C GLN A 615 -0.84 5.41 -10.73
N SER A 616 -1.00 6.44 -11.57
CA SER A 616 -0.39 6.48 -12.90
C SER A 616 1.09 6.80 -12.84
N SER A 617 1.92 5.94 -13.44
CA SER A 617 3.35 6.18 -13.64
C SER A 617 3.56 7.25 -14.70
N MET A 618 3.67 8.49 -14.25
CA MET A 618 3.67 9.69 -15.08
C MET A 618 5.06 10.18 -15.47
N PHE A 619 6.09 9.76 -14.75
CA PHE A 619 7.44 10.29 -14.89
C PHE A 619 8.45 9.18 -15.18
N GLU A 620 9.59 9.58 -15.74
CA GLU A 620 10.75 8.70 -15.85
C GLU A 620 11.34 8.40 -14.46
N ALA A 621 11.76 7.15 -14.27
CA ALA A 621 12.46 6.73 -13.06
C ALA A 621 13.81 7.44 -12.93
N VAL A 622 14.12 7.89 -11.71
CA VAL A 622 15.43 8.40 -11.34
C VAL A 622 16.03 7.43 -10.34
N ASN A 623 17.03 6.67 -10.81
CA ASN A 623 17.69 5.64 -10.03
C ASN A 623 18.98 6.14 -9.36
N GLU A 624 19.09 7.47 -9.17
CA GLU A 624 20.25 8.17 -8.63
C GLU A 624 19.84 8.85 -7.32
N ASP A 625 20.78 8.90 -6.37
CA ASP A 625 20.68 9.49 -5.03
C ASP A 625 19.76 8.77 -4.03
N LYS A 626 20.39 8.09 -3.05
CA LYS A 626 19.72 7.67 -1.82
C LYS A 626 19.12 8.92 -1.17
N PHE A 627 17.88 8.84 -0.66
CA PHE A 627 17.16 9.91 0.08
C PHE A 627 16.41 10.99 -0.72
N VAL A 628 16.46 11.05 -2.05
CA VAL A 628 15.72 12.10 -2.80
C VAL A 628 14.21 11.84 -2.81
N PHE A 629 13.81 10.60 -3.06
CA PHE A 629 12.42 10.15 -3.04
C PHE A 629 12.07 9.48 -1.72
N VAL A 630 10.79 9.44 -1.39
CA VAL A 630 10.27 8.86 -0.15
C VAL A 630 9.58 7.53 -0.42
N LYS A 631 9.39 6.72 0.63
CA LYS A 631 8.57 5.50 0.60
C LYS A 631 9.03 4.46 -0.44
N GLY A 632 10.35 4.36 -0.67
CA GLY A 632 10.94 3.44 -1.64
C GLY A 632 10.60 3.79 -3.10
N GLY A 633 10.19 5.03 -3.35
CA GLY A 633 9.92 5.56 -4.66
C GLY A 633 11.16 5.80 -5.51
N ASN A 634 10.98 5.88 -6.83
CA ASN A 634 12.01 6.27 -7.79
C ASN A 634 11.58 7.50 -8.63
N GLY A 635 10.57 8.21 -8.15
CA GLY A 635 10.06 9.42 -8.80
C GLY A 635 9.08 9.19 -9.94
N THR A 636 8.64 7.94 -10.18
CA THR A 636 7.71 7.60 -11.27
C THR A 636 6.26 7.98 -10.95
N LEU A 637 5.85 7.96 -9.68
CA LEU A 637 4.52 8.43 -9.27
C LEU A 637 4.61 9.75 -8.50
N ILE A 638 3.51 10.50 -8.46
CA ILE A 638 3.39 11.72 -7.65
C ILE A 638 3.79 11.45 -6.19
N THR A 639 3.31 10.34 -5.64
CA THR A 639 3.50 9.95 -4.23
C THR A 639 4.92 9.50 -3.87
N ASP A 640 5.85 9.45 -4.83
CA ASP A 640 7.29 9.26 -4.56
C ASP A 640 7.97 10.53 -4.06
N HIS A 641 7.36 11.69 -4.28
CA HIS A 641 7.98 12.98 -4.01
C HIS A 641 7.76 13.37 -2.53
N GLY A 642 8.80 13.96 -1.93
CA GLY A 642 8.77 14.43 -0.55
C GLY A 642 7.83 15.61 -0.34
N TYR A 643 7.70 16.46 -1.35
CA TYR A 643 6.79 17.62 -1.37
C TYR A 643 5.84 17.48 -2.57
N CYS A 644 4.55 17.38 -2.32
CA CYS A 644 3.54 17.35 -3.37
C CYS A 644 2.55 18.51 -3.15
N PHE A 645 2.23 19.23 -4.22
CA PHE A 645 1.19 20.26 -4.24
C PHE A 645 0.15 19.84 -5.28
N TRP A 646 -1.10 19.70 -4.86
CA TRP A 646 -2.20 19.27 -5.70
C TRP A 646 -3.20 20.40 -5.82
N SER A 647 -3.42 20.89 -7.03
CA SER A 647 -4.28 22.04 -7.29
C SER A 647 -5.13 21.85 -8.53
N GLY A 648 -6.21 22.61 -8.65
CA GLY A 648 -7.01 22.62 -9.86
C GLY A 648 -8.48 22.84 -9.61
N ASP A 649 -9.29 22.55 -10.62
CA ASP A 649 -10.74 22.41 -10.51
C ASP A 649 -11.06 20.94 -10.16
N LEU A 650 -11.15 20.67 -8.86
CA LEU A 650 -11.47 19.34 -8.35
C LEU A 650 -12.96 19.02 -8.45
N ASN A 651 -13.80 20.01 -8.75
CA ASN A 651 -15.24 19.85 -9.03
C ASN A 651 -16.10 19.23 -7.90
N TYR A 652 -15.57 19.06 -6.68
CA TYR A 652 -16.39 18.70 -5.51
C TYR A 652 -17.36 19.83 -5.18
N ARG A 653 -18.55 19.46 -4.71
CA ARG A 653 -19.70 20.36 -4.50
C ARG A 653 -20.08 20.44 -3.04
N ILE A 654 -21.07 21.27 -2.76
CA ILE A 654 -21.67 21.42 -1.44
C ILE A 654 -23.03 20.72 -1.47
N ASP A 655 -23.25 19.78 -0.56
CA ASP A 655 -24.49 18.99 -0.46
C ASP A 655 -25.53 19.69 0.43
N LEU A 656 -25.95 20.88 -0.01
CA LEU A 656 -27.04 21.64 0.58
C LEU A 656 -27.94 22.24 -0.52
N PRO A 657 -29.24 22.45 -0.23
CA PRO A 657 -30.12 23.23 -1.11
C PRO A 657 -29.57 24.63 -1.42
N ARG A 658 -29.77 25.09 -2.65
CA ARG A 658 -29.18 26.36 -3.15
C ARG A 658 -29.51 27.57 -2.28
N ASP A 659 -30.76 27.68 -1.85
CA ASP A 659 -31.25 28.78 -1.01
C ASP A 659 -30.52 28.84 0.33
N GLN A 660 -30.27 27.68 0.95
CA GLN A 660 -29.49 27.58 2.18
C GLN A 660 -28.02 27.95 1.96
N VAL A 661 -27.42 27.48 0.86
CA VAL A 661 -26.04 27.84 0.49
C VAL A 661 -25.91 29.35 0.32
N ILE A 662 -26.81 29.98 -0.46
CA ILE A 662 -26.80 31.44 -0.67
C ILE A 662 -26.99 32.19 0.64
N LYS A 663 -27.88 31.73 1.53
CA LYS A 663 -28.06 32.31 2.86
C LYS A 663 -26.79 32.25 3.71
N LEU A 664 -26.15 31.09 3.79
CA LEU A 664 -24.90 30.91 4.55
C LEU A 664 -23.76 31.75 3.97
N ILE A 665 -23.69 31.90 2.65
CA ILE A 665 -22.73 32.78 1.99
C ILE A 665 -22.97 34.24 2.35
N ALA A 666 -24.23 34.71 2.32
CA ALA A 666 -24.59 36.07 2.69
C ALA A 666 -24.25 36.38 4.17
N GLU A 667 -24.40 35.38 5.05
CA GLU A 667 -24.03 35.44 6.46
C GLU A 667 -22.53 35.21 6.71
N LYS A 668 -21.74 34.90 5.67
CA LYS A 668 -20.30 34.56 5.73
C LYS A 668 -19.97 33.41 6.69
N LYS A 669 -20.89 32.44 6.82
CA LYS A 669 -20.73 31.26 7.68
C LYS A 669 -19.98 30.14 6.95
N TRP A 670 -18.69 30.35 6.72
CA TRP A 670 -17.85 29.43 5.95
C TRP A 670 -17.75 28.05 6.58
N ASP A 671 -17.50 27.97 7.90
CA ASP A 671 -17.36 26.69 8.60
C ASP A 671 -18.63 25.84 8.50
N ALA A 672 -19.81 26.45 8.73
CA ALA A 672 -21.09 25.76 8.62
C ALA A 672 -21.38 25.25 7.20
N LEU A 673 -20.88 25.94 6.18
CA LEU A 673 -21.00 25.54 4.78
C LEU A 673 -20.00 24.43 4.43
N TYR A 674 -18.79 24.47 5.02
CA TYR A 674 -17.71 23.52 4.79
C TYR A 674 -18.02 22.11 5.34
N GLU A 675 -18.85 21.98 6.38
CA GLU A 675 -19.35 20.69 6.87
C GLU A 675 -20.09 19.87 5.78
N TYR A 676 -20.63 20.55 4.76
CA TYR A 676 -21.35 19.93 3.64
C TYR A 676 -20.51 19.88 2.35
N ASP A 677 -19.23 20.25 2.41
CA ASP A 677 -18.29 20.12 1.29
C ASP A 677 -17.94 18.65 1.04
N GLN A 678 -18.17 18.18 -0.17
CA GLN A 678 -17.94 16.77 -0.52
C GLN A 678 -16.47 16.37 -0.39
N LEU A 679 -15.50 17.25 -0.73
CA LEU A 679 -14.09 16.89 -0.60
C LEU A 679 -13.69 16.73 0.87
N HIS A 680 -14.15 17.65 1.74
CA HIS A 680 -13.95 17.57 3.18
C HIS A 680 -14.51 16.28 3.77
N ARG A 681 -15.74 15.92 3.38
CA ARG A 681 -16.39 14.67 3.82
C ARG A 681 -15.65 13.42 3.34
N GLU A 682 -15.22 13.38 2.08
CA GLU A 682 -14.41 12.26 1.59
C GLU A 682 -13.06 12.15 2.32
N GLN A 683 -12.41 13.26 2.68
CA GLN A 683 -11.17 13.21 3.46
C GLN A 683 -11.37 12.75 4.91
N SER A 684 -12.51 13.11 5.53
CA SER A 684 -12.79 12.83 6.95
C SER A 684 -13.47 11.46 7.18
N GLU A 685 -14.40 11.08 6.30
CA GLU A 685 -15.25 9.89 6.45
C GLU A 685 -14.75 8.70 5.61
N ASN A 686 -14.12 8.93 4.44
CA ASN A 686 -13.69 7.86 3.53
C ASN A 686 -12.20 7.52 3.69
N LEU A 687 -11.88 6.50 4.49
CA LEU A 687 -10.48 6.05 4.68
C LEU A 687 -9.79 5.54 3.41
N ALA A 688 -10.56 5.12 2.40
CA ALA A 688 -10.04 4.67 1.11
C ALA A 688 -9.60 5.84 0.22
N PHE A 689 -10.05 7.05 0.53
CA PHE A 689 -9.85 8.21 -0.32
C PHE A 689 -8.38 8.60 -0.38
N MET A 690 -7.78 8.50 -1.57
CA MET A 690 -6.32 8.64 -1.74
C MET A 690 -5.78 10.04 -1.40
N LEU A 691 -6.60 11.10 -1.50
CA LEU A 691 -6.24 12.46 -1.06
C LEU A 691 -6.40 12.69 0.45
N ARG A 692 -6.82 11.70 1.24
CA ARG A 692 -6.73 11.75 2.72
C ARG A 692 -5.29 11.94 3.20
N SER A 693 -4.32 11.51 2.40
CA SER A 693 -2.88 11.73 2.65
C SER A 693 -2.41 13.17 2.41
N PHE A 694 -3.27 14.05 1.89
CA PHE A 694 -2.97 15.45 1.62
C PHE A 694 -3.72 16.33 2.63
N THR A 695 -3.10 17.47 2.96
CA THR A 695 -3.64 18.50 3.83
C THR A 695 -4.17 19.65 2.99
N GLU A 696 -5.29 20.24 3.41
CA GLU A 696 -5.83 21.48 2.85
C GLU A 696 -5.84 22.56 3.94
N GLY A 697 -5.53 23.80 3.54
CA GLY A 697 -5.63 24.95 4.44
C GLY A 697 -7.08 25.33 4.74
N PRO A 698 -7.35 25.98 5.88
CA PRO A 698 -8.70 26.43 6.19
C PRO A 698 -9.23 27.40 5.13
N ILE A 699 -10.49 27.19 4.72
CA ILE A 699 -11.15 28.00 3.70
C ILE A 699 -11.93 29.13 4.38
N HIS A 700 -11.46 30.37 4.19
CA HIS A 700 -12.10 31.58 4.75
C HIS A 700 -12.62 32.53 3.67
N PHE A 701 -12.95 31.99 2.49
CA PHE A 701 -13.43 32.74 1.34
C PHE A 701 -14.69 32.09 0.76
N ALA A 702 -15.53 32.88 0.10
CA ALA A 702 -16.78 32.39 -0.49
C ALA A 702 -16.53 31.41 -1.66
N PRO A 703 -17.48 30.49 -1.93
CA PRO A 703 -17.42 29.56 -3.06
C PRO A 703 -16.99 30.21 -4.37
N THR A 704 -16.09 29.55 -5.09
CA THR A 704 -15.42 30.06 -6.30
C THR A 704 -16.21 29.80 -7.57
N TYR A 705 -17.24 28.94 -7.51
CA TYR A 705 -18.14 28.56 -8.58
C TYR A 705 -19.60 28.70 -8.11
N LYS A 706 -20.61 28.95 -8.95
CA LYS A 706 -20.59 29.39 -10.36
C LYS A 706 -21.09 30.82 -10.44
N TYR A 707 -20.36 31.70 -11.10
CA TYR A 707 -20.73 33.10 -11.27
C TYR A 707 -21.24 33.39 -12.69
N ASP A 708 -22.12 34.39 -12.80
CA ASP A 708 -22.37 35.02 -14.08
C ASP A 708 -21.12 35.85 -14.46
N ARG A 709 -20.62 35.65 -15.68
CA ARG A 709 -19.38 36.28 -16.15
C ARG A 709 -19.41 37.79 -15.99
N ASP A 710 -18.26 38.35 -15.62
CA ASP A 710 -18.04 39.80 -15.47
C ASP A 710 -18.94 40.43 -14.38
N THR A 711 -19.50 39.61 -13.46
CA THR A 711 -20.32 40.04 -12.32
C THR A 711 -19.93 39.29 -11.04
N ASP A 712 -20.37 39.79 -9.88
CA ASP A 712 -20.28 39.11 -8.58
C ASP A 712 -21.55 38.32 -8.21
N VAL A 713 -22.43 38.08 -9.18
CA VAL A 713 -23.69 37.37 -8.98
C VAL A 713 -23.49 35.89 -9.27
N TYR A 714 -23.94 35.03 -8.35
CA TYR A 714 -23.98 33.58 -8.58
C TYR A 714 -25.03 33.20 -9.64
N ASP A 715 -24.75 32.14 -10.39
CA ASP A 715 -25.48 31.65 -11.57
C ASP A 715 -26.98 31.96 -11.56
N THR A 716 -27.39 32.86 -12.46
CA THR A 716 -28.79 33.22 -12.71
C THR A 716 -29.40 32.49 -13.90
N SER A 717 -28.65 31.60 -14.56
CA SER A 717 -29.18 30.79 -15.66
C SER A 717 -30.31 29.86 -15.20
N GLU A 718 -31.03 29.28 -16.16
CA GLU A 718 -32.09 28.29 -15.90
C GLU A 718 -31.60 27.09 -15.08
N LYS A 719 -30.29 26.79 -15.14
CA LYS A 719 -29.69 25.65 -14.41
C LYS A 719 -29.50 25.95 -12.93
N GLN A 720 -29.50 27.22 -12.51
CA GLN A 720 -29.37 27.67 -11.12
C GLN A 720 -28.37 26.82 -10.32
N ARG A 721 -27.12 26.72 -10.78
CA ARG A 721 -26.13 25.85 -10.12
C ARG A 721 -25.91 26.30 -8.67
N ILE A 722 -25.77 25.31 -7.78
CA ILE A 722 -25.44 25.55 -6.38
C ILE A 722 -23.98 26.05 -6.32
N PRO A 723 -23.68 27.14 -5.60
CA PRO A 723 -22.31 27.58 -5.39
C PRO A 723 -21.44 26.50 -4.72
N ALA A 724 -20.19 26.37 -5.16
CA ALA A 724 -19.26 25.35 -4.66
C ALA A 724 -17.80 25.83 -4.61
N TRP A 725 -17.00 25.24 -3.72
CA TRP A 725 -15.54 25.32 -3.74
C TRP A 725 -14.96 24.25 -4.66
N CYS A 726 -15.13 24.47 -5.96
CA CYS A 726 -14.58 23.59 -7.00
C CYS A 726 -13.05 23.69 -7.08
N ASP A 727 -12.52 24.90 -6.93
CA ASP A 727 -11.10 25.21 -7.08
C ASP A 727 -10.37 25.00 -5.74
N ARG A 728 -9.38 24.11 -5.70
CA ARG A 728 -8.72 23.69 -4.45
C ARG A 728 -7.19 23.67 -4.55
N VAL A 729 -6.52 23.82 -3.39
CA VAL A 729 -5.07 23.59 -3.26
C VAL A 729 -4.80 22.77 -2.01
N LEU A 730 -4.30 21.56 -2.21
CA LEU A 730 -3.87 20.62 -1.18
C LEU A 730 -2.36 20.40 -1.27
N TYR A 731 -1.75 19.92 -0.18
CA TYR A 731 -0.32 19.64 -0.13
C TYR A 731 0.01 18.39 0.70
N ARG A 732 1.17 17.79 0.47
CA ARG A 732 1.70 16.66 1.24
C ARG A 732 3.21 16.79 1.42
N GLY A 733 3.68 16.66 2.66
CA GLY A 733 5.10 16.66 3.01
C GLY A 733 5.30 17.07 4.47
N GLU A 734 6.34 16.57 5.15
CA GLU A 734 6.55 16.80 6.59
C GLU A 734 7.02 18.22 6.93
N ARG A 735 7.71 18.88 6.01
CA ARG A 735 8.34 20.19 6.23
C ARG A 735 7.73 21.28 5.34
N ILE A 736 6.40 21.34 5.31
CA ILE A 736 5.62 22.36 4.58
C ILE A 736 4.81 23.19 5.57
N GLN A 737 4.88 24.50 5.44
CA GLN A 737 4.03 25.44 6.16
C GLN A 737 3.22 26.27 5.15
N GLN A 738 1.91 26.32 5.32
CA GLN A 738 1.05 27.19 4.52
C GLN A 738 0.87 28.55 5.20
N HIS A 739 1.14 29.63 4.48
CA HIS A 739 1.05 30.99 4.99
C HIS A 739 -0.16 31.76 4.48
N GLY A 740 -0.75 31.32 3.38
CA GLY A 740 -1.94 31.96 2.84
C GLY A 740 -2.71 31.03 1.91
N TYR A 741 -4.04 31.15 1.96
CA TYR A 741 -4.94 30.50 1.04
C TYR A 741 -6.15 31.40 0.79
N ARG A 742 -6.36 31.83 -0.45
CA ARG A 742 -7.36 32.86 -0.76
C ARG A 742 -7.88 32.77 -2.19
N ARG A 743 -9.10 33.30 -2.34
CA ARG A 743 -9.73 33.67 -3.60
C ARG A 743 -9.34 35.09 -4.04
N HIS A 744 -9.41 35.35 -5.34
CA HIS A 744 -9.19 36.64 -5.97
C HIS A 744 -10.44 37.07 -6.74
N GLU A 745 -10.67 38.39 -6.85
CA GLU A 745 -11.91 38.96 -7.40
C GLU A 745 -11.86 39.21 -8.91
N LEU A 746 -10.97 38.51 -9.63
CA LEU A 746 -10.96 38.54 -11.09
C LEU A 746 -12.20 37.79 -11.62
N ASN A 747 -13.14 38.52 -12.20
CA ASN A 747 -14.50 38.04 -12.47
C ASN A 747 -14.76 37.67 -13.94
N THR A 748 -13.72 37.61 -14.78
CA THR A 748 -13.89 37.36 -16.22
C THR A 748 -14.31 35.92 -16.55
N SER A 749 -14.23 35.00 -15.60
CA SER A 749 -14.64 33.59 -15.72
C SER A 749 -15.87 33.36 -14.82
N ASP A 750 -16.61 32.28 -15.07
CA ASP A 750 -17.62 31.79 -14.13
C ASP A 750 -17.01 31.17 -12.85
N HIS A 751 -15.68 31.04 -12.82
CA HIS A 751 -14.87 30.74 -11.63
C HIS A 751 -14.03 31.94 -11.16
N ARG A 752 -13.75 31.99 -9.85
CA ARG A 752 -12.79 32.92 -9.25
C ARG A 752 -11.40 32.28 -9.07
N PRO A 753 -10.29 32.97 -9.41
CA PRO A 753 -8.96 32.43 -9.21
C PRO A 753 -8.64 32.25 -7.72
N ILE A 754 -7.77 31.29 -7.42
CA ILE A 754 -7.26 31.07 -6.07
C ILE A 754 -5.73 31.08 -6.06
N SER A 755 -5.15 31.36 -4.90
CA SER A 755 -3.71 31.23 -4.65
C SER A 755 -3.45 30.62 -3.28
N ALA A 756 -2.41 29.81 -3.17
CA ALA A 756 -1.86 29.37 -1.90
C ALA A 756 -0.34 29.63 -1.83
N VAL A 757 0.12 30.08 -0.66
CA VAL A 757 1.51 30.42 -0.39
C VAL A 757 2.07 29.46 0.63
N PHE A 758 3.22 28.88 0.34
CA PHE A 758 3.89 27.91 1.19
C PHE A 758 5.35 28.30 1.43
N THR A 759 5.85 27.91 2.59
CA THR A 759 7.27 27.68 2.81
C THR A 759 7.50 26.18 2.84
N ALA A 760 8.50 25.70 2.07
CA ALA A 760 8.96 24.33 2.11
C ALA A 760 10.44 24.31 2.52
N THR A 761 10.78 23.52 3.55
CA THR A 761 12.17 23.39 4.00
C THR A 761 12.86 22.31 3.16
N VAL A 762 13.62 22.70 2.15
CA VAL A 762 14.40 21.77 1.30
C VAL A 762 15.71 21.37 1.99
N LYS A 763 16.20 20.20 1.62
CA LYS A 763 17.46 19.63 2.09
C LYS A 763 18.54 19.57 1.01
N THR A 764 19.77 19.65 1.46
CA THR A 764 21.00 19.42 0.69
C THR A 764 21.90 18.49 1.49
N VAL A 765 22.33 17.38 0.90
CA VAL A 765 23.23 16.42 1.53
C VAL A 765 24.65 17.02 1.57
N ILE A 766 25.23 17.14 2.77
CA ILE A 766 26.49 17.91 2.94
C ILE A 766 27.76 17.15 2.55
N GLY A 767 27.70 15.83 2.43
CA GLY A 767 28.83 15.01 2.01
C GLY A 767 28.64 13.52 2.31
N ASN A 768 29.20 12.67 1.44
CA ASN A 768 29.07 11.22 1.55
C ASN A 768 29.70 10.65 2.84
N GLU A 769 30.72 11.30 3.40
CA GLU A 769 31.38 10.87 4.64
C GLU A 769 30.42 10.90 5.84
N TYR A 770 29.59 11.94 5.95
CA TYR A 770 28.60 12.06 7.02
C TYR A 770 27.48 11.03 6.87
N VAL A 771 27.02 10.83 5.64
CA VAL A 771 26.04 9.78 5.31
C VAL A 771 26.59 8.42 5.71
N GLN A 772 27.84 8.11 5.33
CA GLN A 772 28.46 6.83 5.62
C GLN A 772 28.64 6.60 7.13
N ARG A 773 29.09 7.62 7.87
CA ARG A 773 29.22 7.52 9.34
C ARG A 773 27.89 7.15 10.00
N VAL A 774 26.82 7.86 9.66
CA VAL A 774 25.48 7.58 10.22
C VAL A 774 24.99 6.20 9.76
N TRP A 775 25.26 5.82 8.51
CA TRP A 775 24.92 4.52 7.97
C TRP A 775 25.62 3.38 8.74
N ASP A 776 26.91 3.50 9.03
CA ASP A 776 27.68 2.51 9.79
C ASP A 776 27.11 2.31 11.20
N GLU A 777 26.71 3.41 11.85
CA GLU A 777 26.05 3.37 13.16
C GLU A 777 24.66 2.69 13.09
N VAL A 778 23.88 2.98 12.05
CA VAL A 778 22.58 2.32 11.78
C VAL A 778 22.77 0.83 11.48
N ASP A 779 23.81 0.46 10.75
CA ASP A 779 24.17 -0.93 10.45
C ASP A 779 24.56 -1.69 11.72
N ALA A 780 25.34 -1.08 12.62
CA ALA A 780 25.65 -1.65 13.93
C ALA A 780 24.38 -1.84 14.79
N ALA A 781 23.50 -0.84 14.83
CA ALA A 781 22.22 -0.94 15.54
C ALA A 781 21.31 -2.04 14.96
N TRP A 782 21.32 -2.21 13.63
CA TRP A 782 20.59 -3.29 12.97
C TRP A 782 21.15 -4.66 13.35
N ALA A 783 22.47 -4.83 13.37
CA ALA A 783 23.11 -6.09 13.77
C ALA A 783 22.72 -6.47 15.21
N ASP A 784 22.68 -5.51 16.13
CA ASP A 784 22.20 -5.71 17.51
C ASP A 784 20.73 -6.13 17.56
N TYR A 785 19.88 -5.48 16.77
CA TYR A 785 18.47 -5.81 16.67
C TYR A 785 18.26 -7.23 16.13
N LEU A 786 18.96 -7.58 15.05
CA LEU A 786 18.88 -8.88 14.42
C LEU A 786 19.33 -10.00 15.36
N ARG A 787 20.43 -9.82 16.09
CA ARG A 787 20.91 -10.77 17.11
C ARG A 787 19.83 -11.09 18.16
N ARG A 788 19.08 -10.09 18.62
CA ARG A 788 17.96 -10.29 19.58
C ARG A 788 16.81 -11.08 18.97
N ILE A 789 16.50 -10.85 17.70
CA ILE A 789 15.45 -11.58 16.98
C ILE A 789 15.85 -13.04 16.77
N ILE A 790 17.09 -13.31 16.37
CA ILE A 790 17.62 -14.66 16.20
C ILE A 790 17.61 -15.40 17.53
N HIS A 791 18.10 -14.78 18.61
CA HIS A 791 18.08 -15.37 19.95
C HIS A 791 16.67 -15.78 20.37
N ARG A 792 15.70 -14.87 20.21
CA ARG A 792 14.30 -15.16 20.53
C ARG A 792 13.74 -16.29 19.65
N SER A 793 14.08 -16.34 18.37
CA SER A 793 13.68 -17.43 17.47
C SER A 793 14.26 -18.78 17.90
N LYS A 794 15.50 -18.82 18.40
CA LYS A 794 16.13 -20.04 18.95
C LYS A 794 15.39 -20.55 20.19
N GLU A 795 15.11 -19.67 21.15
CA GLU A 795 14.33 -20.01 22.35
C GLU A 795 12.97 -20.61 21.96
N ASN A 796 12.29 -19.92 21.06
CA ASN A 796 10.98 -20.27 20.57
C ASN A 796 10.94 -21.64 19.90
N TRP A 797 11.90 -21.93 19.02
CA TRP A 797 12.00 -23.23 18.34
C TRP A 797 12.23 -24.36 19.34
N LEU A 798 13.13 -24.19 20.31
CA LEU A 798 13.38 -25.20 21.34
C LEU A 798 12.15 -25.45 22.23
N ILE A 799 11.38 -24.41 22.55
CA ILE A 799 10.10 -24.57 23.27
C ILE A 799 9.09 -25.35 22.43
N GLU A 800 9.03 -25.09 21.12
CA GLU A 800 8.17 -25.83 20.19
C GLU A 800 8.58 -27.31 20.04
N CYS A 801 9.87 -27.62 20.24
CA CYS A 801 10.40 -28.98 20.39
C CYS A 801 9.98 -29.69 21.68
N GLY A 802 9.26 -29.01 22.58
CA GLY A 802 8.75 -29.56 23.83
C GLY A 802 9.63 -29.31 25.05
N TYR A 803 10.73 -28.56 24.92
CA TYR A 803 11.63 -28.31 26.05
C TYR A 803 11.10 -27.20 26.99
N PRO A 804 11.29 -27.32 28.33
CA PRO A 804 10.81 -26.31 29.27
C PRO A 804 11.49 -24.95 29.05
N ARG A 805 10.68 -23.87 29.00
CA ARG A 805 11.15 -22.50 28.70
C ARG A 805 12.33 -22.05 29.56
N GLU A 806 12.29 -22.27 30.86
CA GLU A 806 13.35 -21.80 31.76
C GLU A 806 14.67 -22.56 31.55
N VAL A 807 14.60 -23.84 31.21
CA VAL A 807 15.78 -24.64 30.87
C VAL A 807 16.37 -24.18 29.53
N VAL A 808 15.52 -23.95 28.53
CA VAL A 808 15.93 -23.45 27.21
C VAL A 808 16.73 -22.16 27.32
N LYS A 809 16.27 -21.20 28.13
CA LYS A 809 16.99 -19.94 28.36
C LYS A 809 18.38 -20.16 28.95
N GLN A 810 18.48 -20.96 30.02
CA GLN A 810 19.75 -21.27 30.67
C GLN A 810 20.73 -21.99 29.73
N VAL A 811 20.23 -22.88 28.88
CA VAL A 811 21.08 -23.57 27.89
C VAL A 811 21.59 -22.59 26.85
N LEU A 812 20.74 -21.75 26.27
CA LEU A 812 21.14 -20.78 25.24
C LEU A 812 22.08 -19.68 25.77
N GLU A 813 22.03 -19.36 27.06
CA GLU A 813 23.00 -18.46 27.70
C GLU A 813 24.43 -19.05 27.71
N ASN A 814 24.56 -20.38 27.81
CA ASN A 814 25.86 -21.07 27.88
C ASN A 814 26.33 -21.62 26.53
N GLU A 815 25.39 -22.08 25.69
CA GLU A 815 25.62 -22.63 24.37
C GLU A 815 24.69 -21.94 23.37
N PRO A 816 25.15 -20.83 22.73
CA PRO A 816 24.32 -20.06 21.82
C PRO A 816 24.09 -20.75 20.47
N ASP A 817 24.85 -21.81 20.15
CA ASP A 817 24.63 -22.61 18.94
C ASP A 817 23.35 -23.46 19.08
N LEU A 818 22.42 -23.29 18.13
CA LEU A 818 21.09 -23.91 18.23
C LEU A 818 21.17 -25.45 18.17
N HIS A 819 22.05 -25.98 17.31
CA HIS A 819 22.17 -27.43 17.12
C HIS A 819 22.78 -28.09 18.36
N ARG A 820 23.86 -27.52 18.92
CA ARG A 820 24.46 -28.01 20.17
C ARG A 820 23.52 -27.88 21.35
N ALA A 821 22.78 -26.76 21.47
CA ALA A 821 21.75 -26.58 22.48
C ALA A 821 20.66 -27.65 22.37
N ALA A 822 20.20 -27.95 21.15
CA ALA A 822 19.20 -28.98 20.89
C ALA A 822 19.70 -30.39 21.26
N LEU A 823 20.93 -30.74 20.89
CA LEU A 823 21.57 -32.02 21.25
C LEU A 823 21.71 -32.17 22.76
N TYR A 824 22.15 -31.11 23.45
CA TYR A 824 22.24 -31.09 24.90
C TYR A 824 20.87 -31.31 25.54
N LEU A 825 19.87 -30.52 25.15
CA LEU A 825 18.51 -30.64 25.68
C LEU A 825 17.91 -32.03 25.42
N HIS A 826 18.12 -32.60 24.24
CA HIS A 826 17.65 -33.96 23.93
C HIS A 826 18.33 -35.01 24.82
N SER A 827 19.62 -34.86 25.12
CA SER A 827 20.33 -35.79 26.04
C SER A 827 19.81 -35.73 27.48
N GLN A 828 19.28 -34.57 27.91
CA GLN A 828 18.75 -34.36 29.26
C GLN A 828 17.24 -34.67 29.36
N PHE A 829 16.51 -34.49 28.26
CA PHE A 829 15.06 -34.66 28.14
C PHE A 829 14.74 -35.46 26.86
N PRO A 830 15.00 -36.78 26.86
CA PRO A 830 14.77 -37.65 25.71
C PRO A 830 13.30 -37.74 25.32
#